data_AF-A0A2V9VBL8-F1
#
_entry.id   AF-A0A2V9VBL8-F1
#
_cell.length_a   1.000
_cell.length_b   1.000
_cell.length_c   1.000
_cell.angle_alpha   90.00
_cell.angle_beta   90.00
_cell.angle_gamma   90.00
#
_symmetry.space_group_name_H-M   'P 1'
#
loop_
_entity.id
_entity.type
_entity.pdbx_description
1 polymer ?
#
loop_
_entity_poly.entity_id
_entity_poly.type
_entity_poly.pdbx_seq_one_letter_code
_entity_poly.pdbx_strand_id
1 'polypeptide(L)'
;MVDLTPTQIGGLEKKVDELDPSIQQINVAEANIVDRCESCHMGIREPVKLTPAVMMPKGAKAPDDYAKAFVSHPNPSLLLVHDPEKFGCSPCHQGNGRATTSIEKAHGNYEHWLWPLYTKQNLEAGCQTCHAADMMLISGDVGWTISKGKDLFRQRGCMGCHRYEGYDKEPEELQSLNQQTKSLETEKLDNTKQSAYLMKQADAAESNDEANRLNDQAVGLRVSNSKIDGRLQQIDFRAHSLMQDMKKIGPNLKDARLKLNKNWIPVWLKKPTDFRPGTKMPNFRLNDAQIRAISAYVWQSALTDSLPHQKPGNADHGKELFETRGCLACHSIGEGEDQQGGTFAANLSRVGEKANYDYLVRWIHNARERTRPYCPYEKKDIGPEDYAKKKLPYVFDLGHSKCPNDGHELQVQNMTVMPSLRLSVEDAQDIATYLLSQKKQEPSAYADASYMDDPKLKEEGKKWVRHYGCGGCHEIAGMEEEGRIGTELTFEGSKPIERLDFALFTESAQRGGKEPITNSEDLARLPEGPAKEPWYDHKGFFEHKLAEPDIYDKGKVKSETEALRMPNVHLTKDQVQALTTFLLGSQESGLPANYQYKPQDTRRDIQEGWWLVTKYNCVGCHQFFPGQDSVLVKMKKYQDPDWKEQLPPKLYTEGARVNPEWLRRFLTNPALSDTDTNRNGVRSYLKVRMPTFSFSDDELRKLVRFFQALSQQPIPYVPEQVPTLTAKETEMARALFSSTAAPCLKCHATGDAAHDAHATAPNFLLAKDRLKPDWVERWITDPQAISPGTSMPSGLFNRVNDHWVFAGPTPPSFQGYDQDHTKLLVDYIFQLSPEEQKRVAASMGRSTASNKNPSGKKSVTGGVRPQVPKGATSGGSH
;
A
#
# COMPACT_ATOMS: atom_id res chain seq x y z
N MET A 1 23.20 -21.10 -18.89
CA MET A 1 24.53 -21.66 -18.61
C MET A 1 25.49 -20.50 -18.65
N VAL A 2 26.19 -20.21 -17.55
CA VAL A 2 27.21 -19.15 -17.55
C VAL A 2 28.52 -19.85 -17.89
N ASP A 3 29.11 -19.52 -19.04
CA ASP A 3 30.41 -20.04 -19.44
C ASP A 3 31.48 -19.47 -18.49
N LEU A 4 32.04 -20.33 -17.65
CA LEU A 4 33.14 -19.98 -16.77
C LEU A 4 34.38 -19.68 -17.62
N THR A 5 35.09 -18.61 -17.28
CA THR A 5 36.37 -18.30 -17.93
C THR A 5 37.42 -19.36 -17.56
N PRO A 6 38.39 -19.68 -18.43
CA PRO A 6 39.48 -20.61 -18.11
C PRO A 6 40.22 -20.26 -16.81
N THR A 7 40.35 -18.97 -16.50
CA THR A 7 40.95 -18.49 -15.26
C THR A 7 40.10 -18.82 -14.03
N GLN A 8 38.78 -18.70 -14.11
CA GLN A 8 37.87 -19.08 -13.03
C GLN A 8 37.88 -20.59 -12.80
N ILE A 9 37.93 -21.39 -13.88
CA ILE A 9 38.04 -22.85 -13.79
C ILE A 9 39.36 -23.22 -13.14
N GLY A 10 40.49 -22.70 -13.62
CA GLY A 10 41.81 -23.00 -13.04
C GLY A 10 41.95 -22.52 -11.59
N GLY A 11 41.28 -21.42 -11.22
CA GLY A 11 41.20 -20.96 -9.83
C GLY A 11 40.41 -21.93 -8.93
N LEU A 12 39.29 -22.45 -9.42
CA LEU A 12 38.49 -23.47 -8.72
C LEU A 12 39.25 -24.78 -8.56
N GLU A 13 39.88 -25.28 -9.64
CA GLU A 13 40.68 -26.51 -9.62
C GLU A 13 41.81 -26.40 -8.58
N LYS A 14 42.58 -25.30 -8.62
CA LYS A 14 43.65 -25.06 -7.64
C LYS A 14 43.13 -25.00 -6.20
N LYS A 15 42.00 -24.32 -5.96
CA LYS A 15 41.41 -24.18 -4.63
C LYS A 15 40.86 -25.50 -4.09
N VAL A 16 40.41 -26.39 -4.97
CA VAL A 16 40.00 -27.76 -4.62
C VAL A 16 41.23 -28.64 -4.33
N ASP A 17 42.27 -28.56 -5.17
CA ASP A 17 43.52 -29.31 -4.98
C ASP A 17 44.27 -28.91 -3.69
N GLU A 18 44.15 -27.65 -3.29
CA GLU A 18 44.77 -27.08 -2.07
C GLU A 18 43.81 -27.04 -0.87
N LEU A 19 42.61 -27.65 -0.95
CA LEU A 19 41.59 -27.57 0.10
C LEU A 19 42.04 -28.29 1.38
N ASP A 20 42.26 -27.54 2.45
CA ASP A 20 42.52 -28.06 3.81
C ASP A 20 41.26 -27.90 4.69
N PRO A 21 40.53 -28.98 5.02
CA PRO A 21 39.35 -28.92 5.86
C PRO A 21 39.70 -28.50 7.30
N SER A 22 39.49 -27.23 7.61
CA SER A 22 39.68 -26.66 8.94
C SER A 22 38.38 -26.16 9.55
N ILE A 23 38.33 -26.07 10.88
CA ILE A 23 37.22 -25.37 11.55
C ILE A 23 37.34 -23.88 11.22
N GLN A 24 36.34 -23.37 10.50
CA GLN A 24 36.18 -21.95 10.23
C GLN A 24 35.35 -21.34 11.36
N GLN A 25 35.91 -20.34 12.05
CA GLN A 25 35.20 -19.64 13.12
C GLN A 25 35.13 -18.15 12.82
N ILE A 26 33.90 -17.69 12.65
CA ILE A 26 33.55 -16.28 12.59
C ILE A 26 33.24 -15.83 14.02
N ASN A 27 33.95 -14.82 14.49
CA ASN A 27 33.77 -14.25 15.82
C ASN A 27 33.45 -12.76 15.72
N VAL A 28 32.20 -12.40 16.00
CA VAL A 28 31.72 -11.03 15.98
C VAL A 28 31.49 -10.59 17.42
N ALA A 29 32.57 -10.09 18.05
CA ALA A 29 32.59 -9.79 19.47
C ALA A 29 31.51 -8.78 19.90
N GLU A 30 31.27 -7.75 19.09
CA GLU A 30 30.29 -6.70 19.39
C GLU A 30 28.84 -7.22 19.47
N ALA A 31 28.52 -8.27 18.71
CA ALA A 31 27.20 -8.91 18.71
C ALA A 31 27.17 -10.21 19.54
N ASN A 32 28.28 -10.56 20.19
CA ASN A 32 28.47 -11.83 20.91
C ASN A 32 28.15 -13.08 20.06
N ILE A 33 28.43 -13.00 18.75
CA ILE A 33 28.19 -14.09 17.80
C ILE A 33 29.49 -14.90 17.65
N VAL A 34 29.35 -16.22 17.79
CA VAL A 34 30.37 -17.19 17.42
C VAL A 34 29.71 -18.18 16.48
N ASP A 35 30.12 -18.16 15.23
CA ASP A 35 29.53 -18.96 14.15
C ASP A 35 30.61 -19.81 13.48
N ARG A 36 30.32 -21.10 13.30
CA ARG A 36 31.20 -22.09 12.68
C ARG A 36 30.51 -22.86 11.56
N CYS A 37 29.39 -22.34 11.03
CA CYS A 37 28.58 -23.02 10.01
C CYS A 37 29.39 -23.29 8.73
N GLU A 38 30.29 -22.38 8.36
CA GLU A 38 31.17 -22.54 7.19
C GLU A 38 32.19 -23.68 7.33
N SER A 39 32.37 -24.25 8.53
CA SER A 39 33.16 -25.48 8.72
C SER A 39 32.52 -26.69 8.01
N CYS A 40 31.19 -26.70 7.92
CA CYS A 40 30.42 -27.76 7.26
C CYS A 40 29.83 -27.30 5.92
N HIS A 41 29.60 -26.00 5.73
CA HIS A 41 29.06 -25.40 4.51
C HIS A 41 30.16 -24.72 3.69
N MET A 42 31.20 -25.47 3.36
CA MET A 42 32.44 -25.00 2.73
C MET A 42 32.22 -24.31 1.37
N GLY A 43 31.18 -24.70 0.63
CA GLY A 43 30.87 -24.11 -0.67
C GLY A 43 30.08 -22.81 -0.62
N ILE A 44 29.63 -22.35 0.56
CA ILE A 44 28.57 -21.33 0.65
C ILE A 44 28.96 -20.00 0.01
N ARG A 45 30.25 -19.65 0.03
CA ARG A 45 30.81 -18.41 -0.53
C ARG A 45 31.20 -18.51 -2.01
N GLU A 46 31.04 -19.67 -2.64
CA GLU A 46 31.46 -19.84 -4.02
C GLU A 46 30.65 -18.90 -4.94
N PRO A 47 31.31 -18.05 -5.74
CA PRO A 47 30.63 -17.07 -6.60
C PRO A 47 29.91 -17.75 -7.77
N VAL A 48 30.32 -18.98 -8.09
CA VAL A 48 29.66 -19.85 -9.05
C VAL A 48 28.54 -20.60 -8.38
N LYS A 49 27.42 -20.81 -9.07
CA LYS A 49 26.27 -21.54 -8.51
C LYS A 49 26.53 -23.04 -8.52
N LEU A 50 26.95 -23.60 -7.38
CA LEU A 50 27.11 -25.03 -7.16
C LEU A 50 25.81 -25.61 -6.59
N THR A 51 25.41 -26.77 -7.10
CA THR A 51 24.24 -27.51 -6.63
C THR A 51 24.64 -28.94 -6.32
N PRO A 52 23.87 -29.71 -5.51
CA PRO A 52 24.22 -31.10 -5.23
C PRO A 52 24.42 -31.93 -6.51
N ALA A 53 23.64 -31.65 -7.55
CA ALA A 53 23.75 -32.32 -8.85
C ALA A 53 25.08 -32.05 -9.57
N VAL A 54 25.64 -30.85 -9.41
CA VAL A 54 26.93 -30.47 -10.03
C VAL A 54 28.11 -31.04 -9.25
N MET A 55 27.94 -31.29 -7.96
CA MET A 55 28.95 -31.93 -7.10
C MET A 55 28.95 -33.47 -7.22
N MET A 56 28.19 -34.04 -8.14
CA MET A 56 28.13 -35.50 -8.35
C MET A 56 29.43 -36.03 -8.95
N PRO A 57 29.99 -37.13 -8.42
CA PRO A 57 31.08 -37.84 -9.07
C PRO A 57 30.70 -38.26 -10.49
N LYS A 58 31.66 -38.18 -11.41
CA LYS A 58 31.44 -38.56 -12.82
C LYS A 58 30.94 -40.01 -12.92
N GLY A 59 29.72 -40.20 -13.41
CA GLY A 59 29.07 -41.51 -13.53
C GLY A 59 28.16 -41.90 -12.37
N ALA A 60 28.04 -41.08 -11.31
CA ALA A 60 27.07 -41.30 -10.24
C ALA A 60 25.63 -41.01 -10.72
N LYS A 61 24.66 -41.72 -10.15
CA LYS A 61 23.22 -41.53 -10.44
C LYS A 61 22.53 -40.53 -9.51
N ALA A 62 23.13 -40.22 -8.37
CA ALA A 62 22.65 -39.26 -7.39
C ALA A 62 23.82 -38.59 -6.65
N PRO A 63 23.63 -37.40 -6.05
CA PRO A 63 24.60 -36.78 -5.15
C PRO A 63 24.89 -37.66 -3.93
N ASP A 64 26.13 -37.65 -3.44
CA ASP A 64 26.46 -38.27 -2.15
C ASP A 64 26.02 -37.39 -0.97
N ASP A 65 26.20 -37.92 0.26
CA ASP A 65 25.78 -37.25 1.49
C ASP A 65 26.57 -35.95 1.77
N TYR A 66 27.77 -35.81 1.20
CA TYR A 66 28.66 -34.67 1.39
C TYR A 66 28.45 -33.57 0.34
N ALA A 67 27.78 -33.86 -0.77
CA ALA A 67 27.53 -32.90 -1.85
C ALA A 67 26.90 -31.58 -1.35
N LYS A 68 26.10 -31.63 -0.28
CA LYS A 68 25.47 -30.45 0.35
C LYS A 68 26.46 -29.54 1.09
N ALA A 69 27.62 -30.04 1.51
CA ALA A 69 28.66 -29.23 2.15
C ALA A 69 29.30 -28.23 1.16
N PHE A 70 29.31 -28.57 -0.12
CA PHE A 70 30.03 -27.84 -1.16
C PHE A 70 29.11 -27.03 -2.10
N VAL A 71 27.84 -26.84 -1.73
CA VAL A 71 26.92 -26.01 -2.52
C VAL A 71 27.07 -24.54 -2.18
N SER A 72 26.82 -23.69 -3.17
CA SER A 72 26.83 -22.23 -2.98
C SER A 72 25.56 -21.75 -2.31
N HIS A 73 25.64 -20.55 -1.72
CA HIS A 73 24.46 -19.90 -1.20
C HIS A 73 23.38 -19.76 -2.30
N PRO A 74 22.10 -20.06 -2.02
CA PRO A 74 21.03 -19.97 -3.03
C PRO A 74 20.88 -18.57 -3.64
N ASN A 75 21.32 -17.54 -2.91
CA ASN A 75 21.34 -16.15 -3.34
C ASN A 75 22.70 -15.51 -3.06
N PRO A 76 23.71 -15.65 -3.94
CA PRO A 76 25.04 -15.09 -3.72
C PRO A 76 25.04 -13.55 -3.64
N SER A 77 24.14 -12.89 -4.37
CA SER A 77 23.97 -11.44 -4.32
C SER A 77 23.55 -10.93 -2.94
N LEU A 78 22.83 -11.74 -2.16
CA LEU A 78 22.49 -11.40 -0.77
C LEU A 78 23.75 -11.32 0.11
N LEU A 79 24.73 -12.20 -0.11
CA LEU A 79 25.97 -12.22 0.67
C LEU A 79 26.89 -11.02 0.36
N LEU A 80 26.73 -10.41 -0.82
CA LEU A 80 27.46 -9.16 -1.15
C LEU A 80 27.01 -7.97 -0.30
N VAL A 81 25.74 -7.97 0.14
CA VAL A 81 25.17 -6.94 1.02
C VAL A 81 25.12 -7.37 2.50
N HIS A 82 25.16 -8.67 2.77
CA HIS A 82 25.24 -9.28 4.10
C HIS A 82 26.45 -10.21 4.20
N ASP A 83 27.60 -9.62 4.51
CA ASP A 83 28.88 -10.34 4.61
C ASP A 83 28.91 -11.27 5.85
N PRO A 84 28.97 -12.61 5.67
CA PRO A 84 29.01 -13.53 6.80
C PRO A 84 30.17 -13.28 7.77
N GLU A 85 31.29 -12.66 7.35
CA GLU A 85 32.38 -12.32 8.30
C GLU A 85 31.95 -11.30 9.36
N LYS A 86 30.93 -10.49 9.06
CA LYS A 86 30.41 -9.45 9.96
C LYS A 86 29.19 -9.88 10.73
N PHE A 87 28.41 -10.82 10.20
CA PHE A 87 27.12 -11.21 10.77
C PHE A 87 27.10 -12.66 11.27
N GLY A 88 27.96 -13.54 10.76
CA GLY A 88 27.76 -14.99 10.88
C GLY A 88 26.52 -15.46 10.12
N CYS A 89 26.23 -16.77 10.17
CA CYS A 89 25.06 -17.37 9.52
C CYS A 89 23.85 -17.42 10.46
N SER A 90 24.09 -17.61 11.76
CA SER A 90 23.03 -17.83 12.74
C SER A 90 22.06 -16.66 12.93
N PRO A 91 22.40 -15.36 12.78
CA PRO A 91 21.38 -14.32 12.86
C PRO A 91 20.34 -14.36 11.75
N CYS A 92 20.70 -14.88 10.58
CA CYS A 92 19.78 -15.03 9.45
C CYS A 92 18.98 -16.32 9.55
N HIS A 93 19.61 -17.41 10.01
CA HIS A 93 19.04 -18.76 9.94
C HIS A 93 18.62 -19.36 11.28
N GLN A 94 18.97 -18.75 12.42
CA GLN A 94 19.01 -19.41 13.74
C GLN A 94 19.94 -20.64 13.76
N GLY A 95 19.72 -21.56 14.72
CA GLY A 95 20.61 -22.68 15.00
C GLY A 95 21.70 -22.35 16.01
N ASN A 96 22.54 -23.34 16.30
CA ASN A 96 23.65 -23.23 17.22
C ASN A 96 24.97 -23.08 16.45
N GLY A 97 25.32 -21.84 16.10
CA GLY A 97 26.55 -21.51 15.37
C GLY A 97 27.84 -21.98 16.07
N ARG A 98 27.81 -22.33 17.36
CA ARG A 98 28.98 -22.82 18.09
C ARG A 98 29.20 -24.33 17.92
N ALA A 99 28.17 -25.10 17.59
CA ALA A 99 28.28 -26.54 17.54
C ALA A 99 28.90 -27.04 16.23
N THR A 100 29.86 -27.95 16.33
CA THR A 100 30.57 -28.56 15.19
C THR A 100 30.54 -30.10 15.23
N THR A 101 29.91 -30.69 16.25
CA THR A 101 30.00 -32.14 16.52
C THR A 101 28.93 -32.98 15.84
N SER A 102 27.78 -32.39 15.48
CA SER A 102 26.73 -33.07 14.70
C SER A 102 25.79 -32.05 14.05
N ILE A 103 25.08 -32.50 13.00
CA ILE A 103 24.02 -31.73 12.34
C ILE A 103 22.92 -31.35 13.33
N GLU A 104 22.49 -32.30 14.16
CA GLU A 104 21.46 -32.09 15.17
C GLU A 104 21.82 -30.95 16.14
N LYS A 105 23.06 -30.95 16.64
CA LYS A 105 23.53 -29.90 17.54
C LYS A 105 23.70 -28.57 16.84
N ALA A 106 24.31 -28.54 15.65
CA ALA A 106 24.54 -27.32 14.87
C ALA A 106 23.23 -26.66 14.41
N HIS A 107 22.27 -27.44 13.93
CA HIS A 107 20.95 -26.94 13.54
C HIS A 107 20.06 -26.66 14.75
N GLY A 108 20.50 -26.95 15.97
CA GLY A 108 19.79 -26.61 17.20
C GLY A 108 18.56 -27.48 17.48
N ASN A 109 18.47 -28.68 16.89
CA ASN A 109 17.33 -29.60 17.04
C ASN A 109 17.42 -30.48 18.30
N TYR A 110 18.39 -30.25 19.17
CA TYR A 110 18.56 -31.01 20.41
C TYR A 110 17.88 -30.29 21.58
N GLU A 111 17.43 -31.05 22.58
CA GLU A 111 16.53 -30.60 23.65
C GLU A 111 17.03 -29.43 24.52
N HIS A 112 18.32 -29.09 24.51
CA HIS A 112 18.87 -28.00 25.33
C HIS A 112 19.17 -26.72 24.53
N TRP A 113 18.74 -26.64 23.27
CA TRP A 113 18.84 -25.42 22.47
C TRP A 113 17.47 -24.87 22.14
N LEU A 114 17.26 -23.59 22.44
CA LEU A 114 15.95 -22.96 22.34
C LEU A 114 15.60 -22.48 20.93
N TRP A 115 16.60 -22.29 20.06
CA TRP A 115 16.45 -21.58 18.79
C TRP A 115 16.96 -22.44 17.62
N PRO A 116 16.22 -23.50 17.25
CA PRO A 116 16.58 -24.33 16.10
C PRO A 116 16.61 -23.50 14.82
N LEU A 117 17.31 -24.01 13.80
CA LEU A 117 17.39 -23.38 12.50
C LEU A 117 15.99 -23.27 11.87
N TYR A 118 15.68 -22.12 11.27
CA TYR A 118 14.40 -21.93 10.57
C TYR A 118 14.21 -22.98 9.48
N THR A 119 13.00 -23.52 9.39
CA THR A 119 12.66 -24.42 8.29
C THR A 119 12.79 -23.73 6.94
N LYS A 120 12.97 -24.51 5.87
CA LYS A 120 13.18 -24.00 4.51
C LYS A 120 12.14 -22.96 4.08
N GLN A 121 10.90 -23.14 4.51
CA GLN A 121 9.74 -22.31 4.19
C GLN A 121 9.73 -20.97 4.94
N ASN A 122 10.47 -20.88 6.05
CA ASN A 122 10.51 -19.74 6.95
C ASN A 122 11.91 -19.14 7.09
N LEU A 123 12.88 -19.50 6.24
CA LEU A 123 14.27 -18.98 6.30
C LEU A 123 14.35 -17.46 6.31
N GLU A 124 13.36 -16.78 5.72
CA GLU A 124 13.29 -15.32 5.68
C GLU A 124 12.87 -14.67 7.02
N ALA A 125 12.50 -15.46 8.02
CA ALA A 125 12.15 -14.96 9.35
C ALA A 125 13.29 -14.13 9.96
N GLY A 126 14.56 -14.54 9.79
CA GLY A 126 15.71 -13.80 10.30
C GLY A 126 15.88 -12.40 9.70
N CYS A 127 15.34 -12.13 8.50
CA CYS A 127 15.36 -10.78 7.94
C CYS A 127 14.63 -9.79 8.84
N GLN A 128 13.56 -10.23 9.52
CA GLN A 128 12.74 -9.38 10.37
C GLN A 128 13.50 -8.83 11.58
N THR A 129 14.47 -9.58 12.11
CA THR A 129 15.26 -9.19 13.29
C THR A 129 16.05 -7.89 13.07
N CYS A 130 16.49 -7.63 11.84
CA CYS A 130 17.18 -6.39 11.47
C CYS A 130 16.29 -5.42 10.68
N HIS A 131 15.37 -5.94 9.87
CA HIS A 131 14.51 -5.16 8.98
C HIS A 131 13.07 -4.97 9.52
N ALA A 132 12.92 -4.86 10.84
CA ALA A 132 11.60 -4.69 11.45
C ALA A 132 10.87 -3.42 10.99
N ALA A 133 11.63 -2.36 10.69
CA ALA A 133 11.10 -1.08 10.21
C ALA A 133 10.74 -1.07 8.71
N ASP A 134 11.19 -2.05 7.92
CA ASP A 134 10.84 -2.13 6.50
C ASP A 134 9.48 -2.78 6.31
N MET A 135 8.55 -2.09 5.64
CA MET A 135 7.31 -2.71 5.19
C MET A 135 7.55 -3.67 4.02
N MET A 136 8.47 -3.31 3.12
CA MET A 136 8.78 -4.07 1.92
C MET A 136 10.29 -4.22 1.76
N LEU A 137 10.75 -5.47 1.79
CA LEU A 137 12.11 -5.84 1.43
C LEU A 137 12.18 -6.08 -0.07
N ILE A 138 13.11 -5.39 -0.73
CA ILE A 138 13.38 -5.48 -2.16
C ILE A 138 14.84 -5.86 -2.33
N SER A 139 15.09 -6.98 -2.99
CA SER A 139 16.43 -7.40 -3.42
C SER A 139 16.27 -8.03 -4.81
N GLY A 140 16.86 -7.40 -5.83
CA GLY A 140 16.63 -7.77 -7.22
C GLY A 140 15.15 -7.66 -7.64
N ASP A 141 14.69 -8.59 -8.48
CA ASP A 141 13.34 -8.58 -9.10
C ASP A 141 12.25 -9.34 -8.31
N VAL A 142 12.53 -9.80 -7.08
CA VAL A 142 11.64 -10.74 -6.36
C VAL A 142 11.16 -10.18 -5.02
N GLY A 143 9.85 -10.28 -4.78
CA GLY A 143 9.25 -10.02 -3.47
C GLY A 143 9.42 -11.20 -2.52
N TRP A 144 9.84 -10.92 -1.30
CA TRP A 144 10.10 -11.92 -0.25
C TRP A 144 8.81 -12.33 0.50
N THR A 145 8.71 -13.59 0.91
CA THR A 145 7.64 -14.16 1.76
C THR A 145 7.42 -13.34 3.04
N ILE A 146 8.48 -12.82 3.65
CA ILE A 146 8.41 -11.97 4.84
C ILE A 146 7.66 -10.66 4.57
N SER A 147 7.87 -10.02 3.42
CA SER A 147 7.12 -8.81 3.01
C SER A 147 5.64 -9.13 2.83
N LYS A 148 5.32 -10.33 2.29
CA LYS A 148 3.93 -10.82 2.19
C LYS A 148 3.33 -11.05 3.59
N GLY A 149 4.07 -11.61 4.54
CA GLY A 149 3.62 -11.78 5.92
C GLY A 149 3.28 -10.45 6.60
N LYS A 150 4.16 -9.46 6.46
CA LYS A 150 3.94 -8.08 6.95
C LYS A 150 2.70 -7.43 6.37
N ASP A 151 2.52 -7.53 5.06
CA ASP A 151 1.36 -6.97 4.37
C ASP A 151 0.07 -7.71 4.76
N LEU A 152 0.10 -9.04 4.85
CA LEU A 152 -1.03 -9.85 5.31
C LEU A 152 -1.45 -9.50 6.73
N PHE A 153 -0.52 -9.20 7.64
CA PHE A 153 -0.84 -8.78 9.01
C PHE A 153 -1.76 -7.55 9.03
N ARG A 154 -1.50 -6.57 8.15
CA ARG A 154 -2.39 -5.41 7.94
C ARG A 154 -3.66 -5.80 7.19
N GLN A 155 -3.53 -6.50 6.06
CA GLN A 155 -4.65 -6.77 5.16
C GLN A 155 -5.72 -7.68 5.79
N ARG A 156 -5.34 -8.59 6.69
CA ARG A 156 -6.25 -9.44 7.46
C ARG A 156 -6.73 -8.79 8.76
N GLY A 157 -6.29 -7.55 9.05
CA GLY A 157 -6.78 -6.79 10.19
C GLY A 157 -6.27 -7.27 11.54
N CYS A 158 -5.13 -7.99 11.58
CA CYS A 158 -4.56 -8.49 12.83
C CYS A 158 -4.29 -7.35 13.82
N MET A 159 -3.90 -6.18 13.32
CA MET A 159 -3.70 -4.93 14.08
C MET A 159 -4.92 -4.42 14.86
N GLY A 160 -6.12 -4.86 14.49
CA GLY A 160 -7.35 -4.48 15.19
C GLY A 160 -7.50 -5.20 16.53
N CYS A 161 -6.87 -6.37 16.68
CA CYS A 161 -6.84 -7.12 17.93
C CYS A 161 -5.46 -7.10 18.59
N HIS A 162 -4.38 -7.14 17.81
CA HIS A 162 -3.01 -7.28 18.31
C HIS A 162 -2.24 -5.98 18.15
N ARG A 163 -1.50 -5.59 19.20
CA ARG A 163 -0.47 -4.55 19.07
C ARG A 163 0.74 -5.16 18.35
N TYR A 164 1.37 -4.35 17.50
CA TYR A 164 2.63 -4.65 16.84
C TYR A 164 3.35 -3.33 16.52
N GLU A 165 4.64 -3.22 16.80
CA GLU A 165 5.42 -2.00 16.59
C GLU A 165 5.48 -1.58 15.12
N GLY A 166 5.26 -0.29 14.85
CA GLY A 166 5.31 0.30 13.50
C GLY A 166 3.98 0.30 12.73
N TYR A 167 2.98 -0.47 13.17
CA TYR A 167 1.66 -0.50 12.55
C TYR A 167 0.62 0.30 13.34
N ASP A 168 -0.27 1.01 12.63
CA ASP A 168 -1.41 1.77 13.17
C ASP A 168 -1.05 2.52 14.48
N LYS A 169 -0.02 3.37 14.40
CA LYS A 169 0.52 4.13 15.54
C LYS A 169 -0.28 5.40 15.84
N GLU A 170 -1.03 5.89 14.85
CA GLU A 170 -1.78 7.13 14.92
C GLU A 170 -2.77 7.18 16.11
N PRO A 171 -3.54 6.11 16.45
CA PRO A 171 -4.42 6.11 17.61
C PRO A 171 -3.68 6.32 18.95
N GLU A 172 -2.50 5.71 19.11
CA GLU A 172 -1.70 5.83 20.33
C GLU A 172 -1.07 7.22 20.44
N GLU A 173 -0.57 7.75 19.31
CA GLU A 173 -0.08 9.12 19.24
C GLU A 173 -1.19 10.12 19.58
N LEU A 174 -2.40 9.95 19.03
CA LEU A 174 -3.57 10.79 19.36
C LEU A 174 -3.96 10.69 20.84
N GLN A 175 -3.96 9.48 21.42
CA GLN A 175 -4.23 9.31 22.85
C GLN A 175 -3.20 10.04 23.72
N SER A 176 -1.91 9.94 23.37
CA SER A 176 -0.84 10.67 24.05
C SER A 176 -1.03 12.18 23.92
N LEU A 177 -1.40 12.70 22.74
CA LEU A 177 -1.67 14.12 22.55
C LEU A 177 -2.85 14.59 23.41
N ASN A 178 -3.95 13.82 23.45
CA ASN A 178 -5.12 14.13 24.27
C ASN A 178 -4.79 14.17 25.77
N GLN A 179 -3.92 13.29 26.25
CA GLN A 179 -3.44 13.31 27.64
C GLN A 179 -2.58 14.55 27.91
N GLN A 180 -1.71 14.93 26.98
CA GLN A 180 -0.91 16.16 27.08
C GLN A 180 -1.78 17.41 27.08
N THR A 181 -2.79 17.49 26.20
CA THR A 181 -3.78 18.58 26.17
C THR A 181 -4.45 18.75 27.52
N LYS A 182 -4.99 17.67 28.11
CA LYS A 182 -5.65 17.72 29.42
C LYS A 182 -4.72 18.21 30.53
N SER A 183 -3.47 17.74 30.53
CA SER A 183 -2.46 18.18 31.50
C SER A 183 -2.16 19.67 31.37
N LEU A 184 -1.98 20.15 30.14
CA LEU A 184 -1.65 21.56 29.86
C LEU A 184 -2.81 22.50 30.19
N GLU A 185 -4.05 22.10 29.90
CA GLU A 185 -5.23 22.88 30.26
C GLU A 185 -5.42 22.98 31.77
N THR A 186 -5.15 21.88 32.50
CA THR A 186 -5.18 21.88 33.97
C THR A 186 -4.13 22.84 34.53
N GLU A 187 -2.89 22.76 34.03
CA GLU A 187 -1.80 23.67 34.42
C GLU A 187 -2.17 25.13 34.12
N LYS A 188 -2.75 25.41 32.95
CA LYS A 188 -3.19 26.75 32.56
C LYS A 188 -4.26 27.30 33.51
N LEU A 189 -5.23 26.47 33.90
CA LEU A 189 -6.28 26.84 34.84
C LEU A 189 -5.69 27.16 36.22
N ASP A 190 -4.76 26.34 36.70
CA ASP A 190 -4.12 26.52 38.00
C ASP A 190 -3.22 27.76 38.02
N ASN A 191 -2.43 27.99 36.97
CA ASN A 191 -1.67 29.22 36.78
C ASN A 191 -2.57 30.46 36.78
N THR A 192 -3.76 30.37 36.18
CA THR A 192 -4.74 31.48 36.16
C THR A 192 -5.26 31.78 37.57
N LYS A 193 -5.65 30.75 38.33
CA LYS A 193 -6.10 30.90 39.72
C LYS A 193 -4.98 31.45 40.62
N GLN A 194 -3.78 30.90 40.49
CA GLN A 194 -2.62 31.32 41.29
C GLN A 194 -2.18 32.74 40.94
N SER A 195 -2.19 33.12 39.66
CA SER A 195 -1.91 34.50 39.23
C SER A 195 -2.90 35.48 39.86
N ALA A 196 -4.21 35.16 39.82
CA ALA A 196 -5.23 35.99 40.44
C ALA A 196 -5.06 36.09 41.97
N TYR A 197 -4.67 34.99 42.63
CA TYR A 197 -4.37 34.97 44.06
C TYR A 197 -3.15 35.83 44.42
N LEU A 198 -2.05 35.71 43.68
CA LEU A 198 -0.84 36.49 43.88
C LEU A 198 -1.09 37.99 43.67
N MET A 199 -1.88 38.36 42.67
CA MET A 199 -2.28 39.76 42.47
C MET A 199 -3.07 40.29 43.66
N LYS A 200 -4.02 39.51 44.19
CA LYS A 200 -4.77 39.90 45.39
C LYS A 200 -3.86 40.05 46.62
N GLN A 201 -2.83 39.23 46.76
CA GLN A 201 -1.82 39.41 47.81
C GLN A 201 -0.96 40.64 47.58
N ALA A 202 -0.57 40.92 46.34
CA ALA A 202 0.20 42.11 45.98
C ALA A 202 -0.57 43.40 46.31
N ASP A 203 -1.88 43.43 46.06
CA ASP A 203 -2.77 44.54 46.40
C ASP A 203 -2.88 44.78 47.91
N ALA A 204 -2.59 43.75 48.73
CA ALA A 204 -2.66 43.78 50.19
C ALA A 204 -1.27 43.86 50.87
N ALA A 205 -0.18 43.96 50.10
CA ALA A 205 1.18 43.93 50.63
C ALA A 205 1.52 45.24 51.37
N GLU A 206 2.26 45.13 52.47
CA GLU A 206 2.64 46.27 53.31
C GLU A 206 3.79 47.10 52.72
N SER A 207 4.53 46.55 51.73
CA SER A 207 5.65 47.22 51.08
C SER A 207 5.60 47.10 49.56
N ASN A 208 6.14 48.12 48.88
CA ASN A 208 6.24 48.11 47.41
C ASN A 208 7.13 46.98 46.90
N ASP A 209 8.20 46.63 47.63
CA ASP A 209 9.11 45.56 47.22
C ASP A 209 8.41 44.19 47.22
N GLU A 210 7.58 43.93 48.23
CA GLU A 210 6.77 42.72 48.31
C GLU A 210 5.67 42.68 47.24
N ALA A 211 4.96 43.80 47.04
CA ALA A 211 3.95 43.94 45.99
C ALA A 211 4.55 43.68 44.59
N ASN A 212 5.72 44.26 44.31
CA ASN A 212 6.44 44.05 43.04
C ASN A 212 6.82 42.58 42.86
N ARG A 213 7.36 41.92 43.90
CA ARG A 213 7.74 40.50 43.83
C ARG A 213 6.54 39.59 43.51
N LEU A 214 5.40 39.83 44.15
CA LEU A 214 4.18 39.05 43.93
C LEU A 214 3.59 39.30 42.54
N ASN A 215 3.62 40.55 42.06
CA ASN A 215 3.22 40.90 40.70
C ASN A 215 4.12 40.26 39.65
N ASP A 216 5.44 40.25 39.85
CA ASP A 216 6.40 39.60 38.95
C ASP A 216 6.12 38.08 38.85
N GLN A 217 5.80 37.43 39.97
CA GLN A 217 5.38 36.02 39.97
C GLN A 217 4.05 35.82 39.21
N ALA A 218 3.07 36.69 39.42
CA ALA A 218 1.78 36.63 38.73
C ALA A 218 1.93 36.84 37.21
N VAL A 219 2.81 37.77 36.79
CA VAL A 219 3.18 38.00 35.38
C VAL A 219 3.90 36.77 34.81
N GLY A 220 4.84 36.18 35.57
CA GLY A 220 5.53 34.94 35.18
C GLY A 220 4.56 33.80 34.87
N LEU A 221 3.51 33.60 35.68
CA LEU A 221 2.47 32.61 35.43
C LEU A 221 1.65 32.91 34.17
N ARG A 222 1.34 34.18 33.89
CA ARG A 222 0.65 34.58 32.65
C ARG A 222 1.51 34.32 31.41
N VAL A 223 2.80 34.62 31.48
CA VAL A 223 3.76 34.29 30.40
C VAL A 223 3.85 32.77 30.21
N SER A 224 3.83 31.99 31.29
CA SER A 224 3.75 30.53 31.22
C SER A 224 2.50 30.08 30.46
N ASN A 225 1.34 30.66 30.75
CA ASN A 225 0.10 30.38 30.03
C ASN A 225 0.18 30.70 28.53
N SER A 226 0.83 31.80 28.14
CA SER A 226 1.05 32.11 26.72
C SER A 226 1.93 31.06 26.02
N LYS A 227 2.92 30.47 26.72
CA LYS A 227 3.71 29.35 26.19
C LYS A 227 2.88 28.07 26.08
N ILE A 228 2.02 27.82 27.06
CA ILE A 228 1.07 26.69 27.03
C ILE A 228 0.14 26.82 25.82
N ASP A 229 -0.38 28.02 25.53
CA ASP A 229 -1.24 28.26 24.36
C ASP A 229 -0.53 27.92 23.04
N GLY A 230 0.74 28.30 22.89
CA GLY A 230 1.54 27.92 21.73
C GLY A 230 1.73 26.40 21.59
N ARG A 231 1.89 25.69 22.72
CA ARG A 231 1.99 24.22 22.73
C ARG A 231 0.66 23.55 22.37
N LEU A 232 -0.46 24.06 22.88
CA LEU A 232 -1.79 23.56 22.55
C LEU A 232 -2.08 23.72 21.05
N GLN A 233 -1.70 24.85 20.44
CA GLN A 233 -1.83 25.04 18.99
C GLN A 233 -0.98 24.05 18.17
N GLN A 234 0.23 23.73 18.63
CA GLN A 234 1.07 22.71 18.00
C GLN A 234 0.46 21.30 18.11
N ILE A 235 -0.11 20.99 19.28
CA ILE A 235 -0.81 19.71 19.50
C ILE A 235 -2.01 19.61 18.57
N ASP A 236 -2.81 20.66 18.43
CA ASP A 236 -3.96 20.71 17.51
C ASP A 236 -3.55 20.45 16.07
N PHE A 237 -2.52 21.12 15.56
CA PHE A 237 -2.02 20.89 14.19
C PHE A 237 -1.59 19.43 13.97
N ARG A 238 -0.93 18.84 14.97
CA ARG A 238 -0.53 17.43 14.91
C ARG A 238 -1.73 16.49 15.00
N ALA A 239 -2.70 16.78 15.87
CA ALA A 239 -3.92 16.00 16.01
C ALA A 239 -4.73 16.01 14.71
N HIS A 240 -4.83 17.16 14.05
CA HIS A 240 -5.45 17.30 12.73
C HIS A 240 -4.83 16.35 11.69
N SER A 241 -3.50 16.35 11.57
CA SER A 241 -2.79 15.46 10.63
C SER A 241 -2.99 13.98 10.97
N LEU A 242 -2.85 13.61 12.26
CA LEU A 242 -3.04 12.24 12.71
C LEU A 242 -4.47 11.73 12.49
N MET A 243 -5.49 12.58 12.65
CA MET A 243 -6.89 12.24 12.38
C MET A 243 -7.18 12.02 10.89
N GLN A 244 -6.47 12.73 10.01
CA GLN A 244 -6.52 12.45 8.58
C GLN A 244 -5.81 11.13 8.25
N ASP A 245 -4.68 10.86 8.87
CA ASP A 245 -3.82 9.69 8.62
C ASP A 245 -4.44 8.39 9.15
N MET A 246 -5.13 8.44 10.29
CA MET A 246 -5.75 7.29 10.94
C MET A 246 -6.78 6.62 10.03
N LYS A 247 -6.63 5.30 9.83
CA LYS A 247 -7.56 4.45 9.06
C LYS A 247 -8.01 3.28 9.92
N LYS A 248 -9.31 2.98 9.90
CA LYS A 248 -9.88 1.80 10.57
C LYS A 248 -9.95 0.63 9.59
N ILE A 249 -9.73 -0.57 10.12
CA ILE A 249 -9.82 -1.83 9.35
C ILE A 249 -11.27 -2.09 8.93
N GLY A 250 -12.20 -1.95 9.89
CA GLY A 250 -13.62 -2.11 9.70
C GLY A 250 -14.32 -0.80 9.32
N PRO A 251 -15.49 -0.86 8.67
CA PRO A 251 -16.30 0.33 8.40
C PRO A 251 -16.76 1.02 9.69
N ASN A 252 -17.03 2.33 9.58
CA ASN A 252 -17.74 3.10 10.60
C ASN A 252 -19.16 2.52 10.81
N LEU A 253 -19.42 2.02 12.03
CA LEU A 253 -20.70 1.42 12.42
C LEU A 253 -21.64 2.43 13.10
N LYS A 254 -21.22 3.67 13.33
CA LYS A 254 -22.14 4.77 13.72
C LYS A 254 -23.20 5.00 12.65
N ASP A 255 -22.87 4.72 11.39
CA ASP A 255 -23.78 4.82 10.26
C ASP A 255 -24.61 3.54 10.00
N ALA A 256 -24.57 2.52 10.87
CA ALA A 256 -25.15 1.21 10.56
C ALA A 256 -26.64 1.27 10.15
N ARG A 257 -27.45 2.09 10.82
CA ARG A 257 -28.87 2.31 10.48
C ARG A 257 -29.10 2.97 9.12
N LEU A 258 -28.16 3.83 8.72
CA LEU A 258 -28.21 4.56 7.45
C LEU A 258 -27.77 3.67 6.30
N LYS A 259 -26.82 2.78 6.58
CA LYS A 259 -26.10 2.00 5.58
C LYS A 259 -26.67 0.61 5.34
N LEU A 260 -27.10 -0.08 6.39
CA LEU A 260 -27.34 -1.51 6.37
C LEU A 260 -28.82 -1.84 6.38
N ASN A 261 -29.20 -2.88 5.64
CA ASN A 261 -30.46 -3.55 5.87
C ASN A 261 -30.43 -4.27 7.23
N LYS A 262 -31.45 -4.00 8.05
CA LYS A 262 -31.61 -4.54 9.40
C LYS A 262 -31.50 -6.08 9.41
N ASN A 263 -32.23 -6.77 8.54
CA ASN A 263 -32.32 -8.23 8.52
C ASN A 263 -31.03 -8.92 8.06
N TRP A 264 -30.11 -8.18 7.42
CA TRP A 264 -28.83 -8.73 6.95
C TRP A 264 -27.76 -8.81 8.06
N ILE A 265 -27.81 -7.95 9.08
CA ILE A 265 -26.77 -7.87 10.13
C ILE A 265 -26.48 -9.23 10.79
N PRO A 266 -27.50 -10.03 11.17
CA PRO A 266 -27.27 -11.34 11.79
C PRO A 266 -26.61 -12.34 10.84
N VAL A 267 -26.92 -12.27 9.54
CA VAL A 267 -26.34 -13.13 8.50
C VAL A 267 -24.84 -12.89 8.40
N TRP A 268 -24.44 -11.61 8.43
CA TRP A 268 -23.02 -11.24 8.40
C TRP A 268 -22.26 -11.74 9.62
N LEU A 269 -22.82 -11.59 10.82
CA LEU A 269 -22.15 -11.98 12.07
C LEU A 269 -22.01 -13.49 12.24
N LYS A 270 -22.90 -14.29 11.62
CA LYS A 270 -22.89 -15.74 11.75
C LYS A 270 -21.67 -16.40 11.09
N LYS A 271 -21.42 -16.09 9.82
CA LYS A 271 -20.25 -16.56 9.07
C LYS A 271 -19.96 -15.63 7.89
N PRO A 272 -19.17 -14.55 8.09
CA PRO A 272 -18.91 -13.54 7.07
C PRO A 272 -18.44 -14.09 5.71
N THR A 273 -17.68 -15.20 5.72
CA THR A 273 -17.13 -15.83 4.53
C THR A 273 -18.17 -16.46 3.61
N ASP A 274 -19.33 -16.87 4.14
CA ASP A 274 -20.41 -17.42 3.31
C ASP A 274 -21.07 -16.32 2.46
N PHE A 275 -21.01 -15.07 2.95
CA PHE A 275 -21.43 -13.91 2.17
C PHE A 275 -20.31 -13.37 1.28
N ARG A 276 -19.08 -13.33 1.80
CA ARG A 276 -17.90 -12.85 1.09
C ARG A 276 -16.66 -13.66 1.48
N PRO A 277 -16.22 -14.64 0.66
CA PRO A 277 -15.11 -15.53 1.00
C PRO A 277 -13.81 -14.81 1.39
N GLY A 278 -13.44 -13.75 0.67
CA GLY A 278 -12.21 -12.98 0.90
C GLY A 278 -12.31 -11.86 1.94
N THR A 279 -13.34 -11.82 2.78
CA THR A 279 -13.58 -10.71 3.72
C THR A 279 -12.47 -10.55 4.78
N LYS A 280 -12.27 -9.30 5.25
CA LYS A 280 -11.40 -8.97 6.39
C LYS A 280 -12.08 -9.21 7.75
N MET A 281 -13.41 -9.23 7.79
CA MET A 281 -14.15 -9.53 9.02
C MET A 281 -14.02 -11.02 9.34
N PRO A 282 -13.37 -11.40 10.45
CA PRO A 282 -13.17 -12.80 10.77
C PRO A 282 -14.45 -13.42 11.37
N ASN A 283 -14.48 -14.74 11.43
CA ASN A 283 -15.55 -15.48 12.09
C ASN A 283 -15.26 -15.62 13.59
N PHE A 284 -16.07 -14.97 14.41
CA PHE A 284 -15.95 -14.98 15.88
C PHE A 284 -16.55 -16.20 16.55
N ARG A 285 -17.16 -17.14 15.79
CA ARG A 285 -17.81 -18.36 16.30
C ARG A 285 -18.91 -18.04 17.33
N LEU A 286 -19.67 -16.98 17.06
CA LEU A 286 -20.74 -16.51 17.92
C LEU A 286 -21.92 -17.49 17.94
N ASN A 287 -22.53 -17.66 19.11
CA ASN A 287 -23.83 -18.35 19.20
C ASN A 287 -25.00 -17.41 18.83
N ASP A 288 -26.19 -17.98 18.63
CA ASP A 288 -27.36 -17.21 18.19
C ASP A 288 -27.77 -16.10 19.18
N ALA A 289 -27.63 -16.32 20.49
CA ALA A 289 -27.96 -15.30 21.50
C ALA A 289 -26.98 -14.11 21.43
N GLN A 290 -25.69 -14.39 21.29
CA GLN A 290 -24.64 -13.38 21.10
C GLN A 290 -24.84 -12.61 19.80
N ILE A 291 -25.17 -13.29 18.69
CA ILE A 291 -25.48 -12.64 17.40
C ILE A 291 -26.65 -11.67 17.57
N ARG A 292 -27.74 -12.10 18.20
CA ARG A 292 -28.92 -11.24 18.42
C ARG A 292 -28.58 -10.01 19.26
N ALA A 293 -27.86 -10.20 20.36
CA ALA A 293 -27.45 -9.13 21.26
C ALA A 293 -26.51 -8.12 20.57
N ILE A 294 -25.44 -8.59 19.91
CA ILE A 294 -24.49 -7.73 19.19
C ILE A 294 -25.21 -6.94 18.09
N SER A 295 -26.09 -7.61 17.33
CA SER A 295 -26.85 -6.95 16.25
C SER A 295 -27.72 -5.82 16.82
N ALA A 296 -28.41 -6.07 17.94
CA ALA A 296 -29.24 -5.08 18.61
C ALA A 296 -28.41 -3.87 19.09
N TYR A 297 -27.23 -4.11 19.68
CA TYR A 297 -26.36 -3.02 20.13
C TYR A 297 -25.83 -2.16 18.98
N VAL A 298 -25.33 -2.79 17.90
CA VAL A 298 -24.85 -2.06 16.71
C VAL A 298 -25.98 -1.26 16.07
N TRP A 299 -27.18 -1.84 15.98
CA TRP A 299 -28.34 -1.14 15.42
C TRP A 299 -28.80 0.03 16.28
N GLN A 300 -29.00 -0.18 17.59
CA GLN A 300 -29.57 0.83 18.50
C GLN A 300 -28.57 1.91 18.95
N SER A 301 -27.28 1.75 18.68
CA SER A 301 -26.25 2.75 18.98
C SER A 301 -25.88 3.59 17.76
N ALA A 302 -26.35 3.22 16.57
CA ALA A 302 -26.13 3.97 15.35
C ALA A 302 -26.97 5.26 15.29
N LEU A 303 -26.45 6.22 14.52
CA LEU A 303 -27.09 7.49 14.20
C LEU A 303 -28.44 7.29 13.52
N THR A 304 -29.35 8.24 13.76
CA THR A 304 -30.73 8.23 13.24
C THR A 304 -31.02 9.40 12.31
N ASP A 305 -29.98 10.11 11.87
CA ASP A 305 -30.09 11.18 10.88
C ASP A 305 -30.75 10.68 9.59
N SER A 306 -31.40 11.57 8.83
CA SER A 306 -31.97 11.20 7.54
C SER A 306 -30.94 11.32 6.42
N LEU A 307 -31.01 10.42 5.43
CA LEU A 307 -30.24 10.54 4.20
C LEU A 307 -31.05 11.28 3.13
N PRO A 308 -30.42 12.13 2.30
CA PRO A 308 -31.06 12.68 1.12
C PRO A 308 -31.41 11.56 0.14
N HIS A 309 -32.67 11.52 -0.31
CA HIS A 309 -33.13 10.53 -1.27
C HIS A 309 -32.45 10.69 -2.64
N GLN A 310 -32.09 9.59 -3.26
CA GLN A 310 -31.42 9.52 -4.56
C GLN A 310 -32.31 8.85 -5.60
N LYS A 311 -32.27 9.36 -6.83
CA LYS A 311 -32.94 8.70 -7.97
C LYS A 311 -32.09 7.52 -8.47
N PRO A 312 -32.70 6.45 -9.01
CA PRO A 312 -31.99 5.43 -9.77
C PRO A 312 -31.24 6.01 -10.97
N GLY A 313 -30.07 5.45 -11.26
CA GLY A 313 -29.23 5.77 -12.41
C GLY A 313 -29.34 4.73 -13.55
N ASN A 314 -28.45 4.84 -14.52
CA ASN A 314 -28.28 3.89 -15.64
C ASN A 314 -27.29 2.78 -15.26
N ALA A 315 -27.78 1.54 -15.17
CA ALA A 315 -26.95 0.39 -14.79
C ALA A 315 -25.86 0.03 -15.82
N ASP A 316 -26.11 0.19 -17.12
CA ASP A 316 -25.14 -0.16 -18.16
C ASP A 316 -23.97 0.82 -18.16
N HIS A 317 -24.27 2.12 -18.05
CA HIS A 317 -23.24 3.13 -17.87
C HIS A 317 -22.51 2.94 -16.52
N GLY A 318 -23.24 2.61 -15.46
CA GLY A 318 -22.66 2.28 -14.15
C GLY A 318 -21.64 1.12 -14.21
N LYS A 319 -21.92 0.08 -15.01
CA LYS A 319 -20.99 -1.01 -15.26
C LYS A 319 -19.74 -0.53 -15.98
N GLU A 320 -19.90 0.24 -17.06
CA GLU A 320 -18.76 0.82 -17.79
C GLU A 320 -17.88 1.65 -16.86
N LEU A 321 -18.47 2.55 -16.07
CA LEU A 321 -17.76 3.37 -15.10
C LEU A 321 -17.01 2.49 -14.07
N PHE A 322 -17.68 1.50 -13.50
CA PHE A 322 -17.05 0.61 -12.52
C PHE A 322 -15.81 -0.11 -13.07
N GLU A 323 -15.88 -0.58 -14.32
CA GLU A 323 -14.79 -1.28 -14.99
C GLU A 323 -13.65 -0.37 -15.45
N THR A 324 -13.91 0.91 -15.68
CA THR A 324 -12.97 1.80 -16.38
C THR A 324 -12.38 2.90 -15.49
N ARG A 325 -13.06 3.31 -14.41
CA ARG A 325 -12.60 4.40 -13.53
C ARG A 325 -11.51 3.99 -12.55
N GLY A 326 -11.29 2.68 -12.38
CA GLY A 326 -10.25 2.11 -11.52
C GLY A 326 -10.77 1.39 -10.27
N CYS A 327 -12.08 1.20 -10.12
CA CYS A 327 -12.67 0.49 -8.97
C CYS A 327 -12.07 -0.91 -8.80
N LEU A 328 -11.84 -1.61 -9.93
CA LEU A 328 -11.32 -2.98 -9.97
C LEU A 328 -9.84 -3.13 -9.53
N ALA A 329 -9.09 -2.03 -9.35
CA ALA A 329 -7.74 -2.11 -8.78
C ALA A 329 -7.74 -2.48 -7.29
N CYS A 330 -8.82 -2.12 -6.58
CA CYS A 330 -9.01 -2.39 -5.16
C CYS A 330 -10.13 -3.40 -4.92
N HIS A 331 -11.25 -3.24 -5.60
CA HIS A 331 -12.44 -4.07 -5.48
C HIS A 331 -12.41 -5.23 -6.47
N SER A 332 -13.17 -6.27 -6.13
CA SER A 332 -13.51 -7.36 -7.05
C SER A 332 -15.01 -7.42 -7.30
N ILE A 333 -15.37 -8.05 -8.42
CA ILE A 333 -16.74 -8.39 -8.80
C ILE A 333 -16.74 -9.76 -9.48
N GLY A 334 -17.87 -10.46 -9.48
CA GLY A 334 -17.94 -11.89 -9.77
C GLY A 334 -17.57 -12.74 -8.54
N GLU A 335 -17.77 -14.05 -8.65
CA GLU A 335 -17.45 -15.04 -7.61
C GLU A 335 -16.86 -16.29 -8.26
N GLY A 336 -16.09 -17.08 -7.50
CA GLY A 336 -15.41 -18.27 -8.04
C GLY A 336 -14.45 -17.92 -9.18
N GLU A 337 -14.48 -18.69 -10.26
CA GLU A 337 -13.64 -18.51 -11.45
C GLU A 337 -13.96 -17.24 -12.24
N ASP A 338 -15.16 -16.67 -12.06
CA ASP A 338 -15.60 -15.45 -12.73
C ASP A 338 -15.18 -14.18 -11.97
N GLN A 339 -14.50 -14.32 -10.83
CA GLN A 339 -14.04 -13.17 -10.05
C GLN A 339 -12.95 -12.39 -10.79
N GLN A 340 -13.18 -11.09 -10.98
CA GLN A 340 -12.22 -10.15 -11.54
C GLN A 340 -11.92 -8.99 -10.58
N GLY A 341 -10.72 -8.42 -10.69
CA GLY A 341 -10.26 -7.27 -9.91
C GLY A 341 -9.43 -7.63 -8.67
N GLY A 342 -9.26 -6.65 -7.78
CA GLY A 342 -8.41 -6.72 -6.60
C GLY A 342 -9.10 -7.29 -5.37
N THR A 343 -8.28 -7.73 -4.41
CA THR A 343 -8.73 -8.27 -3.10
C THR A 343 -8.38 -7.35 -1.92
N PHE A 344 -7.78 -6.18 -2.19
CA PHE A 344 -7.44 -5.20 -1.16
C PHE A 344 -8.70 -4.66 -0.46
N ALA A 345 -9.75 -4.41 -1.25
CA ALA A 345 -11.07 -3.97 -0.79
C ALA A 345 -12.12 -5.05 -1.04
N ALA A 346 -13.35 -4.77 -0.60
CA ALA A 346 -14.46 -5.70 -0.65
C ALA A 346 -14.82 -6.17 -2.07
N ASN A 347 -15.11 -7.46 -2.23
CA ASN A 347 -15.91 -7.94 -3.36
C ASN A 347 -17.33 -7.35 -3.28
N LEU A 348 -17.80 -6.75 -4.37
CA LEU A 348 -19.03 -5.97 -4.43
C LEU A 348 -20.22 -6.68 -5.06
N SER A 349 -20.08 -7.92 -5.54
CA SER A 349 -21.13 -8.66 -6.26
C SER A 349 -22.46 -8.73 -5.49
N ARG A 350 -22.41 -8.79 -4.16
CA ARG A 350 -23.61 -8.93 -3.32
C ARG A 350 -23.95 -7.66 -2.53
N VAL A 351 -23.35 -6.51 -2.84
CA VAL A 351 -23.51 -5.30 -2.02
C VAL A 351 -24.96 -4.81 -1.94
N GLY A 352 -25.75 -5.01 -3.00
CA GLY A 352 -27.17 -4.67 -3.06
C GLY A 352 -28.06 -5.46 -2.09
N GLU A 353 -27.59 -6.61 -1.58
CA GLU A 353 -28.34 -7.40 -0.58
C GLU A 353 -28.31 -6.76 0.81
N LYS A 354 -27.33 -5.88 1.07
CA LYS A 354 -27.10 -5.31 2.40
C LYS A 354 -27.16 -3.79 2.47
N ALA A 355 -26.95 -3.08 1.36
CA ALA A 355 -26.73 -1.65 1.36
C ALA A 355 -28.02 -0.88 1.09
N ASN A 356 -28.25 0.21 1.82
CA ASN A 356 -29.20 1.24 1.43
C ASN A 356 -28.69 1.98 0.16
N TYR A 357 -29.58 2.23 -0.80
CA TYR A 357 -29.23 2.86 -2.08
C TYR A 357 -28.70 4.29 -1.90
N ASP A 358 -29.42 5.13 -1.14
CA ASP A 358 -29.06 6.53 -0.90
C ASP A 358 -27.68 6.63 -0.22
N TYR A 359 -27.43 5.76 0.76
CA TYR A 359 -26.12 5.66 1.39
C TYR A 359 -25.03 5.23 0.40
N LEU A 360 -25.33 4.26 -0.47
CA LEU A 360 -24.37 3.74 -1.44
C LEU A 360 -23.96 4.81 -2.45
N VAL A 361 -24.90 5.61 -2.95
CA VAL A 361 -24.62 6.77 -3.82
C VAL A 361 -23.71 7.77 -3.10
N ARG A 362 -24.06 8.17 -1.86
CA ARG A 362 -23.22 9.06 -1.04
C ARG A 362 -21.80 8.51 -0.88
N TRP A 363 -21.69 7.22 -0.54
CA TRP A 363 -20.41 6.55 -0.32
C TRP A 363 -19.55 6.48 -1.59
N ILE A 364 -20.14 6.19 -2.75
CA ILE A 364 -19.43 6.14 -4.04
C ILE A 364 -18.97 7.54 -4.45
N HIS A 365 -19.81 8.56 -4.23
CA HIS A 365 -19.46 9.94 -4.54
C HIS A 365 -18.32 10.45 -3.65
N ASN A 366 -18.45 10.29 -2.34
CA ASN A 366 -17.45 10.70 -1.36
C ASN A 366 -17.45 9.83 -0.09
N ALA A 367 -16.62 8.77 -0.08
CA ALA A 367 -16.52 7.87 1.08
C ALA A 367 -15.95 8.53 2.35
N ARG A 368 -15.29 9.69 2.23
CA ARG A 368 -14.76 10.45 3.38
C ARG A 368 -15.83 11.26 4.10
N GLU A 369 -16.98 11.49 3.47
CA GLU A 369 -18.10 12.22 4.07
C GLU A 369 -18.65 11.47 5.30
N ARG A 370 -18.73 12.16 6.44
CA ARG A 370 -19.35 11.65 7.66
C ARG A 370 -20.77 12.17 7.78
N THR A 371 -21.61 11.46 8.51
CA THR A 371 -22.94 11.94 8.93
C THR A 371 -22.81 13.03 10.01
N ARG A 372 -21.92 12.81 10.98
CA ARG A 372 -21.58 13.76 12.05
C ARG A 372 -20.08 13.73 12.34
N PRO A 373 -19.44 14.88 12.64
CA PRO A 373 -18.06 14.90 13.12
C PRO A 373 -18.01 14.40 14.56
N TYR A 374 -16.90 13.76 14.93
CA TYR A 374 -16.68 13.28 16.29
C TYR A 374 -15.68 14.18 17.02
N CYS A 375 -16.02 14.63 18.22
CA CYS A 375 -15.09 15.33 19.12
C CYS A 375 -14.37 14.31 20.01
N PRO A 376 -13.05 14.10 19.85
CA PRO A 376 -12.28 13.19 20.71
C PRO A 376 -12.16 13.68 22.15
N TYR A 377 -12.18 15.00 22.37
CA TYR A 377 -12.06 15.60 23.69
C TYR A 377 -13.33 15.36 24.53
N GLU A 378 -14.51 15.70 24.01
CA GLU A 378 -15.81 15.44 24.66
C GLU A 378 -16.28 13.98 24.56
N LYS A 379 -15.66 13.20 23.67
CA LYS A 379 -16.04 11.81 23.35
C LYS A 379 -17.46 11.70 22.81
N LYS A 380 -17.82 12.61 21.92
CA LYS A 380 -19.20 12.79 21.46
C LYS A 380 -19.26 13.13 19.96
N ASP A 381 -20.25 12.56 19.27
CA ASP A 381 -20.63 13.03 17.93
C ASP A 381 -21.35 14.38 18.04
N ILE A 382 -20.82 15.39 17.36
CA ILE A 382 -21.32 16.77 17.41
C ILE A 382 -22.41 16.94 16.35
N GLY A 383 -23.58 17.44 16.75
CA GLY A 383 -24.73 17.63 15.85
C GLY A 383 -25.15 19.09 15.69
N PRO A 384 -26.16 19.37 14.84
CA PRO A 384 -26.73 20.70 14.66
C PRO A 384 -27.12 21.39 15.96
N GLU A 385 -27.56 20.60 16.95
CA GLU A 385 -27.91 21.05 18.29
C GLU A 385 -26.74 21.70 19.05
N ASP A 386 -25.50 21.26 18.83
CA ASP A 386 -24.33 21.79 19.52
C ASP A 386 -23.85 23.10 18.88
N TYR A 387 -23.91 23.19 17.54
CA TYR A 387 -23.65 24.43 16.80
C TYR A 387 -24.69 25.50 17.11
N ALA A 388 -25.98 25.12 17.18
CA ALA A 388 -27.07 26.03 17.50
C ALA A 388 -26.92 26.66 18.90
N LYS A 389 -26.50 25.88 19.91
CA LYS A 389 -26.20 26.41 21.27
C LYS A 389 -25.16 27.53 21.25
N LYS A 390 -24.25 27.52 20.27
CA LYS A 390 -23.18 28.50 20.09
C LYS A 390 -23.50 29.56 19.04
N LYS A 391 -24.71 29.53 18.45
CA LYS A 391 -25.14 30.41 17.36
C LYS A 391 -24.23 30.34 16.12
N LEU A 392 -23.73 29.14 15.81
CA LEU A 392 -22.88 28.87 14.65
C LEU A 392 -23.64 28.08 13.58
N PRO A 393 -23.32 28.24 12.28
CA PRO A 393 -23.87 27.40 11.22
C PRO A 393 -23.36 25.96 11.35
N TYR A 394 -24.22 24.97 11.07
CA TYR A 394 -23.81 23.57 11.06
C TYR A 394 -22.99 23.27 9.79
N VAL A 395 -21.67 23.34 9.93
CA VAL A 395 -20.70 23.04 8.87
C VAL A 395 -19.49 22.34 9.49
N PHE A 396 -19.04 21.27 8.84
CA PHE A 396 -17.81 20.59 9.18
C PHE A 396 -17.14 20.05 7.91
N ASP A 397 -15.87 20.37 7.77
CA ASP A 397 -15.00 19.91 6.68
C ASP A 397 -13.55 20.13 7.15
N LEU A 398 -12.57 19.95 6.26
CA LEU A 398 -11.17 20.16 6.63
C LEU A 398 -10.84 21.61 7.04
N GLY A 399 -11.54 22.61 6.49
CA GLY A 399 -11.43 24.02 6.86
C GLY A 399 -12.28 24.41 8.07
N HIS A 400 -13.30 23.63 8.40
CA HIS A 400 -14.20 23.83 9.54
C HIS A 400 -14.12 22.64 10.52
N SER A 401 -12.91 22.35 10.99
CA SER A 401 -12.59 21.17 11.82
C SER A 401 -12.51 21.44 13.31
N LYS A 402 -12.90 22.63 13.79
CA LYS A 402 -12.91 22.96 15.22
C LYS A 402 -14.25 22.67 15.87
N CYS A 403 -14.21 22.06 17.04
CA CYS A 403 -15.39 21.75 17.82
C CYS A 403 -16.02 23.05 18.37
N PRO A 404 -17.33 23.28 18.18
CA PRO A 404 -18.00 24.48 18.69
C PRO A 404 -18.06 24.52 20.23
N ASN A 405 -17.89 23.36 20.89
CA ASN A 405 -18.03 23.27 22.34
C ASN A 405 -16.74 23.63 23.07
N ASP A 406 -15.60 23.11 22.62
CA ASP A 406 -14.30 23.19 23.30
C ASP A 406 -13.17 23.83 22.47
N GLY A 407 -13.35 24.00 21.15
CA GLY A 407 -12.35 24.57 20.24
C GLY A 407 -11.26 23.58 19.76
N HIS A 408 -11.27 22.33 20.20
CA HIS A 408 -10.33 21.29 19.78
C HIS A 408 -10.69 20.71 18.40
N GLU A 409 -9.74 19.99 17.79
CA GLU A 409 -9.94 19.37 16.49
C GLU A 409 -11.00 18.25 16.51
N LEU A 410 -11.85 18.24 15.47
CA LEU A 410 -12.88 17.24 15.21
C LEU A 410 -12.38 16.20 14.19
N GLN A 411 -12.78 14.95 14.40
CA GLN A 411 -12.73 13.95 13.34
C GLN A 411 -13.87 14.24 12.35
N VAL A 412 -13.57 14.99 11.29
CA VAL A 412 -14.53 15.42 10.26
C VAL A 412 -14.65 14.47 9.07
N GLN A 413 -13.73 13.51 8.92
CA GLN A 413 -13.71 12.53 7.82
C GLN A 413 -13.88 11.09 8.29
N ASN A 414 -14.46 10.22 7.46
CA ASN A 414 -14.41 8.79 7.71
C ASN A 414 -12.96 8.30 7.64
N MET A 415 -12.58 7.41 8.57
CA MET A 415 -11.28 6.74 8.64
C MET A 415 -11.16 5.59 7.62
N THR A 416 -11.54 5.85 6.36
CA THR A 416 -11.55 4.86 5.27
C THR A 416 -10.38 5.07 4.33
N VAL A 417 -9.83 3.98 3.80
CA VAL A 417 -8.85 4.01 2.71
C VAL A 417 -9.50 4.22 1.34
N MET A 418 -10.83 4.08 1.24
CA MET A 418 -11.54 4.30 -0.03
C MET A 418 -11.36 5.76 -0.47
N PRO A 419 -10.71 6.01 -1.62
CA PRO A 419 -10.48 7.36 -2.10
C PRO A 419 -11.73 7.93 -2.78
N SER A 420 -11.70 9.22 -3.06
CA SER A 420 -12.62 9.81 -4.04
C SER A 420 -12.08 9.59 -5.45
N LEU A 421 -12.91 9.03 -6.33
CA LEU A 421 -12.66 8.99 -7.77
C LEU A 421 -13.20 10.24 -8.48
N ARG A 422 -13.65 11.24 -7.71
CA ARG A 422 -14.19 12.52 -8.19
C ARG A 422 -15.33 12.35 -9.19
N LEU A 423 -16.22 11.40 -8.92
CA LEU A 423 -17.38 11.10 -9.76
C LEU A 423 -18.44 12.19 -9.57
N SER A 424 -19.23 12.50 -10.61
CA SER A 424 -20.44 13.28 -10.41
C SER A 424 -21.46 12.49 -9.57
N VAL A 425 -22.51 13.17 -9.11
CA VAL A 425 -23.61 12.50 -8.40
C VAL A 425 -24.32 11.52 -9.32
N GLU A 426 -24.49 11.88 -10.60
CA GLU A 426 -25.08 11.01 -11.62
C GLU A 426 -24.23 9.75 -11.85
N ASP A 427 -22.91 9.90 -12.02
CA ASP A 427 -22.00 8.76 -12.16
C ASP A 427 -22.07 7.83 -10.94
N ALA A 428 -22.21 8.40 -9.74
CA ALA A 428 -22.37 7.63 -8.50
C ALA A 428 -23.73 6.90 -8.44
N GLN A 429 -24.82 7.53 -8.91
CA GLN A 429 -26.15 6.90 -9.05
C GLN A 429 -26.11 5.73 -10.04
N ASP A 430 -25.43 5.91 -11.18
CA ASP A 430 -25.28 4.88 -12.21
C ASP A 430 -24.53 3.65 -11.66
N ILE A 431 -23.36 3.87 -11.03
CA ILE A 431 -22.59 2.79 -10.40
C ILE A 431 -23.38 2.13 -9.27
N ALA A 432 -24.04 2.90 -8.40
CA ALA A 432 -24.85 2.34 -7.32
C ALA A 432 -25.97 1.46 -7.89
N THR A 433 -26.62 1.89 -8.96
CA THR A 433 -27.70 1.14 -9.62
C THR A 433 -27.19 -0.16 -10.22
N TYR A 434 -26.04 -0.12 -10.90
CA TYR A 434 -25.36 -1.32 -11.37
C TYR A 434 -25.04 -2.29 -10.22
N LEU A 435 -24.44 -1.80 -9.14
CA LEU A 435 -24.07 -2.65 -8.00
C LEU A 435 -25.29 -3.25 -7.28
N LEU A 436 -26.42 -2.53 -7.24
CA LEU A 436 -27.68 -3.05 -6.72
C LEU A 436 -28.27 -4.16 -7.60
N SER A 437 -28.08 -4.09 -8.92
CA SER A 437 -28.57 -5.11 -9.85
C SER A 437 -27.81 -6.44 -9.75
N GLN A 438 -26.65 -6.46 -9.09
CA GLN A 438 -25.84 -7.67 -8.90
C GLN A 438 -26.32 -8.59 -7.76
N LYS A 439 -27.30 -8.14 -6.95
CA LYS A 439 -27.81 -8.91 -5.81
C LYS A 439 -28.34 -10.29 -6.25
N LYS A 440 -28.11 -11.32 -5.43
CA LYS A 440 -28.67 -12.66 -5.69
C LYS A 440 -30.09 -12.83 -5.17
N GLN A 441 -30.45 -12.06 -4.16
CA GLN A 441 -31.76 -12.09 -3.52
C GLN A 441 -32.12 -10.70 -2.98
N GLU A 442 -33.40 -10.47 -2.76
CA GLU A 442 -33.84 -9.24 -2.11
C GLU A 442 -33.46 -9.21 -0.63
N PRO A 443 -33.12 -8.03 -0.06
CA PRO A 443 -32.87 -7.90 1.37
C PRO A 443 -34.05 -8.35 2.24
N SER A 444 -35.29 -8.25 1.73
CA SER A 444 -36.50 -8.73 2.42
C SER A 444 -36.58 -10.25 2.54
N ALA A 445 -35.78 -11.01 1.79
CA ALA A 445 -35.71 -12.46 1.90
C ALA A 445 -34.93 -12.93 3.15
N TYR A 446 -34.19 -12.03 3.81
CA TYR A 446 -33.52 -12.34 5.06
C TYR A 446 -34.50 -12.44 6.23
N ALA A 447 -34.21 -13.33 7.17
CA ALA A 447 -35.03 -13.56 8.35
C ALA A 447 -35.31 -12.26 9.13
N ASP A 448 -36.51 -12.15 9.68
CA ASP A 448 -36.91 -10.99 10.45
C ASP A 448 -35.98 -10.77 11.65
N ALA A 449 -35.52 -9.53 11.79
CA ALA A 449 -34.65 -9.11 12.87
C ALA A 449 -35.27 -8.00 13.74
N SER A 450 -36.61 -7.99 13.85
CA SER A 450 -37.36 -7.02 14.67
C SER A 450 -36.86 -6.95 16.12
N TYR A 451 -36.40 -8.07 16.68
CA TYR A 451 -35.81 -8.17 18.02
C TYR A 451 -34.68 -7.17 18.29
N MET A 452 -34.01 -6.65 17.25
CA MET A 452 -32.93 -5.68 17.44
C MET A 452 -33.37 -4.35 18.06
N ASP A 453 -34.67 -4.08 18.17
CA ASP A 453 -35.16 -2.88 18.86
C ASP A 453 -35.38 -3.11 20.38
N ASP A 454 -35.10 -4.32 20.91
CA ASP A 454 -35.19 -4.62 22.35
C ASP A 454 -34.02 -3.97 23.13
N PRO A 455 -34.29 -3.03 24.06
CA PRO A 455 -33.25 -2.40 24.88
C PRO A 455 -32.46 -3.39 25.76
N LYS A 456 -33.05 -4.53 26.16
CA LYS A 456 -32.33 -5.54 26.96
C LYS A 456 -31.22 -6.20 26.15
N LEU A 457 -31.48 -6.46 24.86
CA LEU A 457 -30.48 -6.98 23.94
C LEU A 457 -29.38 -5.96 23.63
N LYS A 458 -29.67 -4.66 23.68
CA LYS A 458 -28.65 -3.61 23.55
C LYS A 458 -27.60 -3.69 24.66
N GLU A 459 -28.04 -3.78 25.91
CA GLU A 459 -27.11 -3.85 27.05
C GLU A 459 -26.28 -5.14 27.04
N GLU A 460 -26.91 -6.29 26.75
CA GLU A 460 -26.15 -7.55 26.60
C GLU A 460 -25.20 -7.49 25.38
N GLY A 461 -25.63 -6.86 24.28
CA GLY A 461 -24.80 -6.69 23.09
C GLY A 461 -23.57 -5.85 23.34
N LYS A 462 -23.70 -4.79 24.15
CA LYS A 462 -22.58 -3.94 24.57
C LYS A 462 -21.47 -4.76 25.24
N LYS A 463 -21.84 -5.69 26.12
CA LYS A 463 -20.91 -6.60 26.80
C LYS A 463 -20.15 -7.47 25.78
N TRP A 464 -20.84 -8.08 24.83
CA TRP A 464 -20.21 -8.95 23.82
C TRP A 464 -19.34 -8.18 22.82
N VAL A 465 -19.78 -7.00 22.38
CA VAL A 465 -18.98 -6.13 21.50
C VAL A 465 -17.67 -5.74 22.15
N ARG A 466 -17.68 -5.43 23.45
CA ARG A 466 -16.45 -5.19 24.22
C ARG A 466 -15.63 -6.47 24.40
N HIS A 467 -16.27 -7.59 24.74
CA HIS A 467 -15.60 -8.87 24.97
C HIS A 467 -14.76 -9.34 23.76
N TYR A 468 -15.34 -9.24 22.55
CA TYR A 468 -14.69 -9.60 21.29
C TYR A 468 -13.86 -8.45 20.67
N GLY A 469 -13.79 -7.29 21.32
CA GLY A 469 -12.92 -6.19 20.91
C GLY A 469 -13.30 -5.56 19.57
N CYS A 470 -14.59 -5.52 19.22
CA CYS A 470 -15.03 -5.04 17.91
C CYS A 470 -14.63 -3.56 17.64
N GLY A 471 -14.49 -2.75 18.70
CA GLY A 471 -14.04 -1.33 18.62
C GLY A 471 -12.60 -1.16 18.15
N GLY A 472 -11.76 -2.19 18.27
CA GLY A 472 -10.41 -2.18 17.72
C GLY A 472 -10.40 -2.06 16.19
N CYS A 473 -11.34 -2.74 15.52
CA CYS A 473 -11.49 -2.69 14.06
C CYS A 473 -12.48 -1.61 13.60
N HIS A 474 -13.58 -1.39 14.33
CA HIS A 474 -14.69 -0.54 13.92
C HIS A 474 -14.78 0.73 14.75
N GLU A 475 -15.26 1.82 14.13
CA GLU A 475 -15.77 2.96 14.90
C GLU A 475 -17.22 2.66 15.34
N ILE A 476 -17.47 2.61 16.64
CA ILE A 476 -18.77 2.29 17.24
C ILE A 476 -19.08 3.34 18.31
N ALA A 477 -20.29 3.88 18.32
CA ALA A 477 -20.71 4.88 19.29
C ALA A 477 -20.61 4.35 20.73
N GLY A 478 -19.83 5.05 21.57
CA GLY A 478 -19.59 4.69 22.96
C GLY A 478 -18.49 3.64 23.17
N MET A 479 -17.70 3.32 22.13
CA MET A 479 -16.57 2.38 22.16
C MET A 479 -15.31 2.96 21.47
N GLU A 480 -15.26 4.27 21.25
CA GLU A 480 -14.17 4.92 20.49
C GLU A 480 -12.81 4.86 21.19
N GLU A 481 -12.80 4.69 22.51
CA GLU A 481 -11.58 4.56 23.32
C GLU A 481 -11.22 3.10 23.64
N GLU A 482 -12.01 2.12 23.19
CA GLU A 482 -11.71 0.71 23.44
C GLU A 482 -10.42 0.30 22.71
N GLY A 483 -9.51 -0.27 23.49
CA GLY A 483 -8.19 -0.69 23.01
C GLY A 483 -8.21 -2.05 22.29
N ARG A 484 -7.02 -2.45 21.88
CA ARG A 484 -6.75 -3.80 21.35
C ARG A 484 -6.87 -4.84 22.47
N ILE A 485 -7.46 -6.00 22.18
CA ILE A 485 -7.75 -7.05 23.18
C ILE A 485 -6.80 -8.26 23.12
N GLY A 486 -6.05 -8.40 22.04
CA GLY A 486 -5.12 -9.49 21.78
C GLY A 486 -3.76 -9.24 22.42
N THR A 487 -2.96 -10.30 22.52
CA THR A 487 -1.58 -10.22 23.00
C THR A 487 -0.75 -9.30 22.09
N GLU A 488 0.26 -8.66 22.67
CA GLU A 488 1.28 -7.90 21.93
C GLU A 488 2.12 -8.90 21.11
N LEU A 489 2.31 -8.66 19.81
CA LEU A 489 2.96 -9.61 18.90
C LEU A 489 4.32 -9.13 18.35
N THR A 490 4.84 -7.98 18.77
CA THR A 490 6.13 -7.44 18.32
C THR A 490 7.28 -8.41 18.57
N PHE A 491 7.23 -9.14 19.70
CA PHE A 491 8.28 -10.05 20.14
C PHE A 491 7.80 -11.49 20.40
N GLU A 492 6.65 -11.89 19.85
CA GLU A 492 6.05 -13.21 20.16
C GLU A 492 6.96 -14.38 19.73
N GLY A 493 7.81 -14.20 18.71
CA GLY A 493 8.81 -15.18 18.28
C GLY A 493 9.92 -15.43 19.31
N SER A 494 10.17 -14.50 20.24
CA SER A 494 11.17 -14.66 21.31
C SER A 494 10.64 -15.34 22.57
N LYS A 495 9.37 -15.70 22.61
CA LYS A 495 8.75 -16.33 23.77
C LYS A 495 9.29 -17.75 23.95
N PRO A 496 9.88 -18.13 25.10
CA PRO A 496 10.33 -19.51 25.31
C PRO A 496 9.21 -20.52 25.05
N ILE A 497 9.55 -21.68 24.49
CA ILE A 497 8.57 -22.70 24.07
C ILE A 497 7.70 -23.17 25.24
N GLU A 498 8.24 -23.19 26.46
CA GLU A 498 7.55 -23.57 27.69
C GLU A 498 6.49 -22.56 28.12
N ARG A 499 6.53 -21.33 27.56
CA ARG A 499 5.51 -20.29 27.75
C ARG A 499 4.46 -20.29 26.65
N LEU A 500 4.59 -21.16 25.63
CA LEU A 500 3.56 -21.42 24.64
C LEU A 500 2.70 -22.59 25.14
N ASP A 501 1.44 -22.31 25.47
CA ASP A 501 0.52 -23.32 26.00
C ASP A 501 -0.07 -24.16 24.86
N PHE A 502 0.53 -25.32 24.59
CA PHE A 502 0.00 -26.36 23.69
C PHE A 502 -1.21 -27.10 24.28
N ALA A 503 -1.65 -26.74 25.49
CA ALA A 503 -2.80 -27.31 26.15
C ALA A 503 -2.70 -28.84 26.26
N LEU A 504 -3.78 -29.54 25.88
CA LEU A 504 -3.86 -31.00 25.90
C LEU A 504 -3.01 -31.67 24.81
N PHE A 505 -2.33 -30.90 23.95
CA PHE A 505 -1.60 -31.41 22.79
C PHE A 505 -0.08 -31.43 22.97
N THR A 506 0.44 -31.10 24.15
CA THR A 506 1.88 -31.11 24.44
C THR A 506 2.54 -32.45 24.07
N GLU A 507 1.99 -33.57 24.54
CA GLU A 507 2.56 -34.91 24.26
C GLU A 507 2.47 -35.28 22.78
N SER A 508 1.35 -34.97 22.11
CA SER A 508 1.20 -35.19 20.66
C SER A 508 2.15 -34.32 19.84
N ALA A 509 2.39 -33.08 20.27
CA ALA A 509 3.34 -32.18 19.63
C ALA A 509 4.78 -32.68 19.77
N GLN A 510 5.15 -33.19 20.93
CA GLN A 510 6.49 -33.73 21.18
C GLN A 510 6.76 -35.04 20.45
N ARG A 511 5.76 -35.91 20.29
CA ARG A 511 5.92 -37.21 19.62
C ARG A 511 5.69 -37.18 18.11
N GLY A 512 4.89 -36.24 17.62
CA GLY A 512 4.42 -36.26 16.23
C GLY A 512 3.41 -37.37 15.95
N GLY A 513 3.08 -37.55 14.67
CA GLY A 513 2.24 -38.65 14.16
C GLY A 513 0.74 -38.56 14.46
N LYS A 514 0.30 -37.60 15.28
CA LYS A 514 -1.12 -37.35 15.59
C LYS A 514 -1.45 -35.88 15.44
N GLU A 515 -2.17 -35.57 14.37
CA GLU A 515 -2.68 -34.24 14.06
C GLU A 515 -3.93 -33.90 14.91
N PRO A 516 -3.91 -32.81 15.71
CA PRO A 516 -5.08 -32.39 16.49
C PRO A 516 -6.17 -31.66 15.68
N ILE A 517 -5.85 -31.12 14.50
CA ILE A 517 -6.82 -30.47 13.61
C ILE A 517 -7.59 -31.55 12.84
N THR A 518 -8.85 -31.72 13.19
CA THR A 518 -9.74 -32.73 12.59
C THR A 518 -10.69 -32.15 11.53
N ASN A 519 -10.92 -30.84 11.55
CA ASN A 519 -11.73 -30.16 10.54
C ASN A 519 -10.94 -30.13 9.22
N SER A 520 -11.52 -30.65 8.13
CA SER A 520 -10.84 -30.74 6.83
C SER A 520 -10.49 -29.38 6.21
N GLU A 521 -11.30 -28.34 6.44
CA GLU A 521 -11.04 -27.00 5.92
C GLU A 521 -9.91 -26.31 6.67
N ASP A 522 -9.82 -26.49 7.99
CA ASP A 522 -8.73 -25.93 8.80
C ASP A 522 -7.44 -26.72 8.58
N LEU A 523 -7.53 -28.05 8.45
CA LEU A 523 -6.40 -28.93 8.16
C LEU A 523 -5.74 -28.60 6.81
N ALA A 524 -6.53 -28.23 5.81
CA ALA A 524 -6.04 -27.81 4.49
C ALA A 524 -5.23 -26.50 4.53
N ARG A 525 -5.22 -25.78 5.66
CA ARG A 525 -4.46 -24.54 5.86
C ARG A 525 -3.07 -24.78 6.43
N LEU A 526 -2.80 -25.97 6.98
CA LEU A 526 -1.45 -26.33 7.40
C LEU A 526 -0.55 -26.41 6.15
N PRO A 527 0.56 -25.65 6.08
CA PRO A 527 1.41 -25.59 4.89
C PRO A 527 1.95 -26.97 4.45
N GLU A 528 2.26 -27.84 5.40
CA GLU A 528 2.83 -29.17 5.18
C GLU A 528 1.79 -30.30 5.32
N GLY A 529 0.52 -29.94 5.50
CA GLY A 529 -0.56 -30.87 5.80
C GLY A 529 -0.50 -31.39 7.24
N PRO A 530 -1.14 -32.55 7.52
CA PRO A 530 -1.18 -33.13 8.85
C PRO A 530 0.22 -33.41 9.41
N ALA A 531 0.45 -33.07 10.68
CA ALA A 531 1.71 -33.31 11.36
C ALA A 531 2.06 -34.81 11.41
N LYS A 532 3.16 -35.18 10.74
CA LYS A 532 3.74 -36.54 10.78
C LYS A 532 4.89 -36.63 11.76
N GLU A 533 5.69 -35.58 11.84
CA GLU A 533 6.84 -35.43 12.72
C GLU A 533 6.47 -34.62 13.97
N PRO A 534 7.32 -34.59 15.01
CA PRO A 534 7.17 -33.65 16.12
C PRO A 534 7.03 -32.20 15.64
N TRP A 535 6.18 -31.44 16.32
CA TRP A 535 5.87 -30.04 16.02
C TRP A 535 5.85 -29.17 17.29
N TYR A 536 6.52 -29.63 18.36
CA TYR A 536 6.68 -28.88 19.61
C TYR A 536 7.75 -27.79 19.46
N ASP A 537 7.44 -26.78 18.65
CA ASP A 537 8.27 -25.60 18.40
C ASP A 537 7.38 -24.38 18.06
N HIS A 538 7.98 -23.20 17.87
CA HIS A 538 7.25 -21.98 17.52
C HIS A 538 6.49 -22.09 16.21
N LYS A 539 7.07 -22.74 15.19
CA LYS A 539 6.45 -22.90 13.87
C LYS A 539 5.16 -23.71 14.02
N GLY A 540 5.25 -24.89 14.63
CA GLY A 540 4.13 -25.76 14.92
C GLY A 540 3.07 -25.03 15.73
N PHE A 541 3.46 -24.31 16.79
CA PHE A 541 2.50 -23.55 17.59
C PHE A 541 1.73 -22.52 16.75
N PHE A 542 2.43 -21.69 15.97
CA PHE A 542 1.83 -20.64 15.15
C PHE A 542 0.99 -21.20 14.00
N GLU A 543 1.46 -22.23 13.28
CA GLU A 543 0.73 -22.82 12.16
C GLU A 543 -0.60 -23.43 12.62
N HIS A 544 -0.61 -24.19 13.73
CA HIS A 544 -1.84 -24.76 14.26
C HIS A 544 -2.78 -23.68 14.79
N LYS A 545 -2.25 -22.64 15.44
CA LYS A 545 -3.04 -21.50 15.94
C LYS A 545 -3.65 -20.66 14.80
N LEU A 546 -2.93 -20.47 13.70
CA LEU A 546 -3.41 -19.70 12.55
C LEU A 546 -4.38 -20.52 11.69
N ALA A 547 -4.18 -21.84 11.59
CA ALA A 547 -5.08 -22.75 10.90
C ALA A 547 -6.43 -22.88 11.64
N GLU A 548 -6.39 -23.14 12.95
CA GLU A 548 -7.55 -23.30 13.83
C GLU A 548 -7.38 -22.50 15.15
N PRO A 549 -7.87 -21.25 15.22
CA PRO A 549 -7.58 -20.33 16.34
C PRO A 549 -8.01 -20.76 17.74
N ASP A 550 -8.99 -21.66 17.86
CA ASP A 550 -9.46 -22.24 19.11
C ASP A 550 -8.91 -23.66 19.37
N ILE A 551 -7.91 -24.10 18.60
CA ILE A 551 -7.29 -25.44 18.74
C ILE A 551 -6.94 -25.77 20.19
N TYR A 552 -6.31 -24.87 20.93
CA TYR A 552 -5.85 -25.11 22.32
C TYR A 552 -6.97 -25.07 23.39
N ASP A 553 -8.22 -24.87 22.97
CA ASP A 553 -9.41 -25.06 23.80
C ASP A 553 -10.09 -26.42 23.58
N LYS A 554 -9.72 -27.17 22.54
CA LYS A 554 -10.31 -28.49 22.27
C LYS A 554 -10.11 -29.43 23.46
N GLY A 555 -11.20 -30.10 23.84
CA GLY A 555 -11.23 -31.03 24.98
C GLY A 555 -11.28 -30.37 26.36
N LYS A 556 -11.24 -29.03 26.45
CA LYS A 556 -11.43 -28.29 27.70
C LYS A 556 -12.90 -27.91 27.88
N VAL A 557 -13.35 -27.86 29.14
CA VAL A 557 -14.65 -27.27 29.51
C VAL A 557 -14.40 -25.84 29.97
N LYS A 558 -14.95 -24.86 29.25
CA LYS A 558 -14.80 -23.43 29.54
C LYS A 558 -16.13 -22.71 29.44
N SER A 559 -16.32 -21.67 30.24
CA SER A 559 -17.44 -20.74 30.03
C SER A 559 -17.23 -19.92 28.76
N GLU A 560 -18.31 -19.33 28.23
CA GLU A 560 -18.24 -18.48 27.02
C GLU A 560 -17.25 -17.32 27.15
N THR A 561 -17.03 -16.81 28.37
CA THR A 561 -16.11 -15.70 28.64
C THR A 561 -14.65 -16.11 28.85
N GLU A 562 -14.38 -17.40 29.05
CA GLU A 562 -13.04 -17.97 29.26
C GLU A 562 -12.47 -18.62 27.99
N ALA A 563 -13.33 -18.88 27.00
CA ALA A 563 -12.95 -19.40 25.71
C ALA A 563 -12.00 -18.45 24.96
N LEU A 564 -11.15 -19.03 24.11
CA LEU A 564 -10.23 -18.31 23.25
C LEU A 564 -11.01 -17.42 22.26
N ARG A 565 -10.69 -16.12 22.31
CA ARG A 565 -11.39 -15.08 21.56
C ARG A 565 -10.86 -14.86 20.16
N MET A 566 -9.68 -15.39 19.82
CA MET A 566 -9.06 -15.21 18.51
C MET A 566 -10.01 -15.76 17.43
N PRO A 567 -10.52 -14.92 16.52
CA PRO A 567 -11.51 -15.35 15.55
C PRO A 567 -10.83 -16.07 14.37
N ASN A 568 -11.61 -16.86 13.62
CA ASN A 568 -11.12 -17.51 12.41
C ASN A 568 -11.02 -16.48 11.26
N VAL A 569 -9.80 -16.17 10.86
CA VAL A 569 -9.48 -15.21 9.78
C VAL A 569 -9.45 -15.85 8.39
N HIS A 570 -9.73 -17.16 8.29
CA HIS A 570 -9.85 -17.92 7.03
C HIS A 570 -8.66 -17.76 6.08
N LEU A 571 -7.47 -18.00 6.63
CA LEU A 571 -6.21 -17.93 5.89
C LEU A 571 -6.05 -19.12 4.94
N THR A 572 -5.47 -18.88 3.77
CA THR A 572 -4.98 -19.98 2.92
C THR A 572 -3.65 -20.52 3.46
N LYS A 573 -3.24 -21.72 3.02
CA LYS A 573 -1.96 -22.31 3.45
C LYS A 573 -0.75 -21.39 3.23
N ASP A 574 -0.71 -20.69 2.09
CA ASP A 574 0.37 -19.75 1.77
C ASP A 574 0.35 -18.51 2.66
N GLN A 575 -0.83 -18.13 3.16
CA GLN A 575 -0.99 -17.02 4.10
C GLN A 575 -0.60 -17.43 5.52
N VAL A 576 -0.91 -18.67 5.93
CA VAL A 576 -0.42 -19.25 7.19
C VAL A 576 1.10 -19.31 7.19
N GLN A 577 1.72 -19.80 6.11
CA GLN A 577 3.19 -19.82 5.98
C GLN A 577 3.79 -18.41 6.06
N ALA A 578 3.23 -17.44 5.33
CA ALA A 578 3.77 -16.08 5.31
C ALA A 578 3.63 -15.37 6.68
N LEU A 579 2.48 -15.51 7.35
CA LEU A 579 2.29 -14.96 8.70
C LEU A 579 3.15 -15.67 9.73
N THR A 580 3.31 -16.99 9.63
CA THR A 580 4.23 -17.75 10.50
C THR A 580 5.67 -17.28 10.32
N THR A 581 6.11 -17.08 9.07
CA THR A 581 7.45 -16.52 8.78
C THR A 581 7.64 -15.15 9.44
N PHE A 582 6.62 -14.29 9.39
CA PHE A 582 6.66 -13.00 10.06
C PHE A 582 6.73 -13.14 11.58
N LEU A 583 5.84 -13.91 12.19
CA LEU A 583 5.79 -14.12 13.64
C LEU A 583 7.04 -14.80 14.21
N LEU A 584 7.61 -15.77 13.48
CA LEU A 584 8.90 -16.35 13.83
C LEU A 584 9.99 -15.29 13.86
N GLY A 585 10.00 -14.36 12.91
CA GLY A 585 10.96 -13.26 12.85
C GLY A 585 10.71 -12.12 13.85
N SER A 586 9.52 -12.06 14.46
CA SER A 586 9.12 -11.08 15.47
C SER A 586 9.80 -11.38 16.80
N GLN A 587 11.10 -11.13 16.86
CA GLN A 587 11.97 -11.42 18.00
C GLN A 587 12.54 -10.15 18.61
N GLU A 588 12.73 -10.18 19.92
CA GLU A 588 13.58 -9.23 20.61
C GLU A 588 15.02 -9.43 20.12
N SER A 589 15.54 -8.42 19.44
CA SER A 589 16.88 -8.50 18.85
C SER A 589 17.92 -8.30 19.95
N GLY A 590 18.68 -9.36 20.25
CA GLY A 590 19.90 -9.27 21.05
C GLY A 590 21.08 -8.61 20.30
N LEU A 591 20.89 -8.25 19.02
CA LEU A 591 21.92 -7.62 18.22
C LEU A 591 22.05 -6.13 18.56
N PRO A 592 23.28 -5.59 18.55
CA PRO A 592 23.50 -4.15 18.71
C PRO A 592 22.72 -3.31 17.68
N ALA A 593 22.40 -2.07 18.04
CA ALA A 593 21.57 -1.19 17.21
C ALA A 593 22.13 -0.94 15.79
N ASN A 594 23.45 -1.01 15.58
CA ASN A 594 24.09 -0.87 14.27
C ASN A 594 23.82 -2.04 13.30
N TYR A 595 23.28 -3.16 13.78
CA TYR A 595 22.82 -4.28 12.95
C TYR A 595 21.40 -4.08 12.45
N GLN A 596 20.61 -3.25 13.13
CA GLN A 596 19.25 -2.94 12.72
C GLN A 596 19.28 -1.98 11.53
N TYR A 597 18.50 -2.30 10.49
CA TYR A 597 18.40 -1.47 9.32
C TYR A 597 17.53 -0.23 9.59
N LYS A 598 18.19 0.79 10.14
CA LYS A 598 17.61 2.10 10.49
C LYS A 598 18.41 3.21 9.79
N PRO A 599 18.36 3.28 8.44
CA PRO A 599 19.10 4.28 7.70
C PRO A 599 18.76 5.69 8.18
N GLN A 600 19.76 6.58 8.22
CA GLN A 600 19.59 8.00 8.55
C GLN A 600 19.68 8.91 7.32
N ASP A 601 19.93 8.31 6.15
CA ASP A 601 19.99 8.99 4.85
C ASP A 601 18.67 8.80 4.06
N THR A 602 18.70 9.08 2.77
CA THR A 602 17.53 8.99 1.87
C THR A 602 16.90 7.58 1.81
N ARG A 603 17.61 6.52 2.22
CA ARG A 603 17.02 5.18 2.31
C ARG A 603 15.91 5.11 3.36
N ARG A 604 15.94 5.99 4.38
CA ARG A 604 14.85 6.14 5.35
C ARG A 604 13.56 6.60 4.68
N ASP A 605 13.66 7.51 3.71
CA ASP A 605 12.49 7.99 2.96
C ASP A 605 11.87 6.86 2.11
N ILE A 606 12.70 5.95 1.60
CA ILE A 606 12.24 4.74 0.90
C ILE A 606 11.49 3.82 1.88
N GLN A 607 12.06 3.56 3.05
CA GLN A 607 11.47 2.73 4.10
C GLN A 607 10.10 3.30 4.54
N GLU A 608 10.03 4.60 4.88
CA GLU A 608 8.79 5.26 5.31
C GLU A 608 7.73 5.31 4.19
N GLY A 609 8.12 5.54 2.94
CA GLY A 609 7.16 5.60 1.84
C GLY A 609 6.50 4.25 1.52
N TRP A 610 7.18 3.12 1.72
CA TRP A 610 6.58 1.79 1.53
C TRP A 610 5.42 1.51 2.49
N TRP A 611 5.46 2.07 3.71
CA TRP A 611 4.31 2.00 4.63
C TRP A 611 3.07 2.67 4.04
N LEU A 612 3.23 3.82 3.38
CA LEU A 612 2.12 4.56 2.77
C LEU A 612 1.65 3.93 1.45
N VAL A 613 2.58 3.55 0.59
CA VAL A 613 2.30 2.90 -0.71
C VAL A 613 1.45 1.63 -0.54
N THR A 614 1.73 0.84 0.50
CA THR A 614 0.96 -0.36 0.82
C THR A 614 -0.33 -0.05 1.60
N LYS A 615 -0.32 0.94 2.52
CA LYS A 615 -1.52 1.41 3.25
C LYS A 615 -2.64 1.85 2.31
N TYR A 616 -2.30 2.54 1.22
CA TYR A 616 -3.25 3.05 0.23
C TYR A 616 -3.37 2.22 -1.05
N ASN A 617 -2.74 1.04 -1.09
CA ASN A 617 -2.75 0.12 -2.24
C ASN A 617 -2.31 0.75 -3.57
N CYS A 618 -1.31 1.63 -3.54
CA CYS A 618 -0.81 2.25 -4.78
C CYS A 618 -0.27 1.20 -5.76
N VAL A 619 0.25 0.07 -5.25
CA VAL A 619 0.70 -1.10 -6.01
C VAL A 619 -0.41 -1.85 -6.76
N GLY A 620 -1.69 -1.62 -6.40
CA GLY A 620 -2.83 -2.18 -7.12
C GLY A 620 -2.98 -1.58 -8.52
N CYS A 621 -2.59 -0.31 -8.70
CA CYS A 621 -2.63 0.40 -9.97
C CYS A 621 -1.24 0.51 -10.62
N HIS A 622 -0.24 0.91 -9.83
CA HIS A 622 1.07 1.35 -10.32
C HIS A 622 2.16 0.30 -10.13
N GLN A 623 3.18 0.38 -11.00
CA GLN A 623 4.41 -0.38 -10.90
C GLN A 623 5.53 0.51 -10.32
N PHE A 624 6.24 0.03 -9.30
CA PHE A 624 7.30 0.74 -8.56
C PHE A 624 8.69 0.15 -8.79
N PHE A 625 8.80 -0.97 -9.50
CA PHE A 625 10.05 -1.52 -10.00
C PHE A 625 9.77 -2.34 -11.29
N PRO A 626 10.77 -2.54 -12.15
CA PRO A 626 10.62 -3.37 -13.35
C PRO A 626 10.10 -4.77 -13.02
N GLY A 627 9.23 -5.32 -13.87
CA GLY A 627 8.66 -6.66 -13.68
C GLY A 627 7.58 -6.80 -12.60
N GLN A 628 7.30 -5.76 -11.81
CA GLN A 628 6.20 -5.79 -10.84
C GLN A 628 4.84 -5.79 -11.55
N ASP A 629 4.03 -6.82 -11.38
CA ASP A 629 2.65 -6.76 -11.86
C ASP A 629 1.73 -6.02 -10.87
N SER A 630 0.90 -5.12 -11.39
CA SER A 630 -0.25 -4.56 -10.66
C SER A 630 -1.53 -5.35 -10.94
N VAL A 631 -2.59 -5.10 -10.16
CA VAL A 631 -3.90 -5.75 -10.39
C VAL A 631 -4.41 -5.43 -11.79
N LEU A 632 -4.32 -4.16 -12.21
CA LEU A 632 -4.81 -3.73 -13.52
C LEU A 632 -4.02 -4.37 -14.67
N VAL A 633 -2.69 -4.48 -14.55
CA VAL A 633 -1.85 -5.11 -15.58
C VAL A 633 -2.24 -6.58 -15.82
N LYS A 634 -2.65 -7.30 -14.77
CA LYS A 634 -3.09 -8.70 -14.88
C LYS A 634 -4.49 -8.88 -15.45
N MET A 635 -5.30 -7.84 -15.53
CA MET A 635 -6.67 -7.95 -16.02
C MET A 635 -6.69 -8.13 -17.55
N LYS A 636 -7.52 -9.06 -18.03
CA LYS A 636 -7.70 -9.35 -19.47
C LYS A 636 -7.94 -8.09 -20.30
N LYS A 637 -8.74 -7.15 -19.78
CA LYS A 637 -9.05 -5.88 -20.45
C LYS A 637 -7.80 -5.09 -20.82
N TYR A 638 -6.80 -5.00 -19.95
CA TYR A 638 -5.58 -4.24 -20.20
C TYR A 638 -4.48 -5.03 -20.93
N GLN A 639 -4.72 -6.31 -21.20
CA GLN A 639 -3.88 -7.12 -22.08
C GLN A 639 -4.25 -6.92 -23.56
N ASP A 640 -5.44 -6.38 -23.83
CA ASP A 640 -5.88 -5.98 -25.15
C ASP A 640 -5.03 -4.79 -25.67
N PRO A 641 -4.51 -4.85 -26.92
CA PRO A 641 -3.76 -3.74 -27.52
C PRO A 641 -4.47 -2.39 -27.45
N ASP A 642 -5.80 -2.35 -27.60
CA ASP A 642 -6.58 -1.11 -27.60
C ASP A 642 -6.67 -0.45 -26.22
N TRP A 643 -6.45 -1.24 -25.16
CA TRP A 643 -6.53 -0.80 -23.76
C TRP A 643 -5.18 -0.71 -23.06
N LYS A 644 -4.11 -1.18 -23.69
CA LYS A 644 -2.76 -1.17 -23.10
C LYS A 644 -2.30 0.25 -22.73
N GLU A 645 -2.64 1.25 -23.55
CA GLU A 645 -2.36 2.67 -23.29
C GLU A 645 -3.26 3.30 -22.22
N GLN A 646 -4.28 2.58 -21.74
CA GLN A 646 -5.16 3.00 -20.65
C GLN A 646 -4.61 2.63 -19.26
N LEU A 647 -3.43 1.98 -19.19
CA LEU A 647 -2.78 1.62 -17.93
C LEU A 647 -2.28 2.88 -17.19
N PRO A 648 -2.31 2.87 -15.84
CA PRO A 648 -1.67 3.91 -15.04
C PRO A 648 -0.16 4.02 -15.33
N PRO A 649 0.46 5.20 -15.10
CA PRO A 649 1.88 5.37 -15.33
C PRO A 649 2.73 4.50 -14.38
N LYS A 650 3.86 4.04 -14.89
CA LYS A 650 4.95 3.44 -14.12
C LYS A 650 5.63 4.53 -13.26
N LEU A 651 5.90 4.22 -11.99
CA LEU A 651 6.35 5.18 -10.98
C LEU A 651 7.79 5.00 -10.50
N TYR A 652 8.52 3.98 -10.97
CA TYR A 652 9.91 3.73 -10.53
C TYR A 652 10.91 4.86 -10.87
N THR A 653 10.60 5.77 -11.80
CA THR A 653 11.40 6.98 -12.08
C THR A 653 10.66 8.29 -11.76
N GLU A 654 9.58 8.26 -10.97
CA GLU A 654 8.71 9.44 -10.82
C GLU A 654 9.45 10.63 -10.19
N GLY A 655 10.34 10.39 -9.21
CA GLY A 655 11.11 11.47 -8.58
C GLY A 655 12.09 12.16 -9.53
N ALA A 656 12.66 11.44 -10.50
CA ALA A 656 13.47 12.04 -11.56
C ALA A 656 12.61 12.79 -12.58
N ARG A 657 11.35 12.37 -12.76
CA ARG A 657 10.45 12.92 -13.79
C ARG A 657 9.87 14.28 -13.43
N VAL A 658 9.39 14.42 -12.19
CA VAL A 658 8.54 15.57 -11.83
C VAL A 658 9.13 16.47 -10.76
N ASN A 659 8.75 17.75 -10.79
CA ASN A 659 9.04 18.71 -9.75
C ASN A 659 8.36 18.26 -8.42
N PRO A 660 9.09 18.17 -7.30
CA PRO A 660 8.53 17.75 -6.00
C PRO A 660 7.35 18.58 -5.51
N GLU A 661 7.36 19.90 -5.73
CA GLU A 661 6.26 20.78 -5.30
C GLU A 661 5.02 20.56 -6.18
N TRP A 662 5.24 20.34 -7.48
CA TRP A 662 4.16 19.94 -8.37
C TRP A 662 3.57 18.58 -7.96
N LEU A 663 4.41 17.61 -7.60
CA LEU A 663 3.96 16.28 -7.18
C LEU A 663 3.13 16.37 -5.90
N ARG A 664 3.56 17.17 -4.93
CA ARG A 664 2.78 17.48 -3.72
C ARG A 664 1.38 18.00 -4.09
N ARG A 665 1.31 19.05 -4.91
CA ARG A 665 0.05 19.64 -5.39
C ARG A 665 -0.83 18.64 -6.14
N PHE A 666 -0.23 17.81 -6.99
CA PHE A 666 -0.94 16.78 -7.74
C PHE A 666 -1.52 15.69 -6.83
N LEU A 667 -0.78 15.23 -5.82
CA LEU A 667 -1.28 14.23 -4.87
C LEU A 667 -2.39 14.80 -3.97
N THR A 668 -2.37 16.11 -3.68
CA THR A 668 -3.47 16.81 -3.00
C THR A 668 -4.72 16.89 -3.88
N ASN A 669 -4.57 17.34 -5.13
CA ASN A 669 -5.67 17.48 -6.08
C ASN A 669 -5.27 16.97 -7.49
N PRO A 670 -5.51 15.68 -7.79
CA PRO A 670 -5.18 15.10 -9.10
C PRO A 670 -5.99 15.67 -10.29
N ALA A 671 -7.06 16.44 -10.03
CA ALA A 671 -7.82 17.11 -11.08
C ALA A 671 -7.06 18.32 -11.66
N LEU A 672 -6.12 18.90 -10.88
CA LEU A 672 -5.40 20.13 -11.21
C LEU A 672 -6.34 21.32 -11.51
N SER A 673 -7.52 21.32 -10.90
CA SER A 673 -8.50 22.39 -10.97
C SER A 673 -9.32 22.42 -9.69
N ASP A 674 -9.58 23.62 -9.19
CA ASP A 674 -10.41 23.85 -8.01
C ASP A 674 -11.89 24.02 -8.37
N THR A 675 -12.20 24.23 -9.66
CA THR A 675 -13.56 24.45 -10.16
C THR A 675 -14.12 23.23 -10.90
N ASP A 676 -13.27 22.48 -11.60
CA ASP A 676 -13.63 21.23 -12.28
C ASP A 676 -12.83 20.07 -11.72
N THR A 677 -13.36 19.45 -10.67
CA THR A 677 -12.72 18.32 -10.01
C THR A 677 -13.02 16.98 -10.70
N ASN A 678 -14.02 16.91 -11.61
CA ASN A 678 -14.47 15.68 -12.26
C ASN A 678 -13.61 15.29 -13.48
N ARG A 679 -12.28 15.43 -13.37
CA ARG A 679 -11.34 15.16 -14.47
C ARG A 679 -10.05 14.49 -14.02
N ASN A 680 -9.31 13.98 -15.01
CA ASN A 680 -7.93 13.52 -14.88
C ASN A 680 -7.00 14.64 -15.36
N GLY A 681 -6.48 15.44 -14.43
CA GLY A 681 -5.80 16.71 -14.74
C GLY A 681 -4.70 16.60 -15.80
N VAL A 682 -3.76 15.66 -15.62
CA VAL A 682 -2.59 15.49 -16.49
C VAL A 682 -2.88 14.64 -17.74
N ARG A 683 -3.70 13.61 -17.58
CA ARG A 683 -3.97 12.59 -18.61
C ARG A 683 -5.48 12.43 -18.79
N SER A 684 -6.11 13.46 -19.36
CA SER A 684 -7.56 13.51 -19.58
C SER A 684 -8.08 12.38 -20.46
N TYR A 685 -7.23 11.82 -21.33
CA TYR A 685 -7.52 10.68 -22.21
C TYR A 685 -7.58 9.32 -21.49
N LEU A 686 -7.05 9.21 -20.27
CA LEU A 686 -7.15 7.98 -19.48
C LEU A 686 -8.55 7.85 -18.88
N LYS A 687 -9.17 6.69 -19.07
CA LYS A 687 -10.43 6.33 -18.41
C LYS A 687 -10.21 6.01 -16.92
N VAL A 688 -9.11 5.32 -16.60
CA VAL A 688 -8.70 5.08 -15.21
C VAL A 688 -8.31 6.39 -14.54
N ARG A 689 -8.75 6.60 -13.29
CA ARG A 689 -8.49 7.84 -12.55
C ARG A 689 -7.40 7.66 -11.50
N MET A 690 -6.52 8.64 -11.39
CA MET A 690 -5.70 8.80 -10.18
C MET A 690 -6.63 9.26 -9.04
N PRO A 691 -6.82 8.48 -7.97
CA PRO A 691 -7.78 8.82 -6.92
C PRO A 691 -7.30 9.95 -6.00
N THR A 692 -8.23 10.64 -5.35
CA THR A 692 -7.95 11.59 -4.26
C THR A 692 -8.03 10.86 -2.91
N PHE A 693 -6.89 10.69 -2.25
CA PHE A 693 -6.82 9.97 -0.97
C PHE A 693 -6.96 10.86 0.26
N SER A 694 -6.93 12.20 0.12
CA SER A 694 -6.94 13.14 1.26
C SER A 694 -5.80 12.85 2.24
N PHE A 695 -4.57 12.89 1.74
CA PHE A 695 -3.35 12.77 2.53
C PHE A 695 -3.16 14.01 3.41
N SER A 696 -2.63 13.81 4.62
CA SER A 696 -2.10 14.93 5.42
C SER A 696 -0.83 15.50 4.81
N ASP A 697 -0.41 16.68 5.26
CA ASP A 697 0.88 17.27 4.88
C ASP A 697 2.07 16.35 5.22
N ASP A 698 1.97 15.56 6.30
CA ASP A 698 3.03 14.61 6.69
C ASP A 698 3.12 13.43 5.72
N GLU A 699 1.98 12.83 5.37
CA GLU A 699 1.94 11.75 4.37
C GLU A 699 2.36 12.24 2.97
N LEU A 700 1.94 13.45 2.56
CA LEU A 700 2.37 14.07 1.30
C LEU A 700 3.89 14.26 1.26
N ARG A 701 4.47 14.81 2.34
CA ARG A 701 5.92 15.00 2.44
C ARG A 701 6.67 13.67 2.34
N LYS A 702 6.21 12.63 3.03
CA LYS A 702 6.81 11.28 2.98
C LYS A 702 6.74 10.69 1.57
N LEU A 703 5.59 10.79 0.88
CA LEU A 703 5.45 10.29 -0.50
C LEU A 703 6.35 11.04 -1.48
N VAL A 704 6.44 12.36 -1.39
CA VAL A 704 7.31 13.15 -2.28
C VAL A 704 8.78 12.79 -2.06
N ARG A 705 9.23 12.71 -0.80
CA ARG A 705 10.59 12.30 -0.45
C ARG A 705 10.88 10.86 -0.86
N PHE A 706 9.92 9.96 -0.72
CA PHE A 706 10.00 8.58 -1.20
C PHE A 706 10.32 8.52 -2.70
N PHE A 707 9.57 9.24 -3.54
CA PHE A 707 9.83 9.24 -4.99
C PHE A 707 11.18 9.88 -5.34
N GLN A 708 11.55 10.98 -4.67
CA GLN A 708 12.88 11.58 -4.82
C GLN A 708 13.99 10.59 -4.47
N ALA A 709 13.88 9.90 -3.34
CA ALA A 709 14.87 8.93 -2.87
C ALA A 709 14.95 7.70 -3.79
N LEU A 710 13.81 7.16 -4.24
CA LEU A 710 13.74 6.04 -5.18
C LEU A 710 14.46 6.36 -6.51
N SER A 711 14.43 7.63 -6.93
CA SER A 711 15.11 8.13 -8.12
C SER A 711 16.47 8.80 -7.83
N GLN A 712 17.03 8.63 -6.63
CA GLN A 712 18.31 9.18 -6.18
C GLN A 712 18.46 10.70 -6.45
N GLN A 713 17.38 11.45 -6.23
CA GLN A 713 17.34 12.88 -6.48
C GLN A 713 17.81 13.69 -5.26
N PRO A 714 18.42 14.87 -5.46
CA PRO A 714 18.81 15.74 -4.36
C PRO A 714 17.59 16.23 -3.56
N ILE A 715 17.79 16.39 -2.25
CA ILE A 715 16.80 16.90 -1.31
C ILE A 715 17.47 17.96 -0.41
N PRO A 716 17.08 19.26 -0.48
CA PRO A 716 15.98 19.81 -1.28
C PRO A 716 16.30 19.85 -2.79
N TYR A 717 15.26 19.81 -3.61
CA TYR A 717 15.37 19.98 -5.05
C TYR A 717 15.62 21.46 -5.39
N VAL A 718 16.63 21.71 -6.22
CA VAL A 718 16.91 23.03 -6.79
C VAL A 718 16.56 22.98 -8.28
N PRO A 719 15.55 23.75 -8.74
CA PRO A 719 15.19 23.79 -10.15
C PRO A 719 16.34 24.26 -11.04
N GLU A 720 16.55 23.57 -12.16
CA GLU A 720 17.45 24.03 -13.22
C GLU A 720 16.91 25.32 -13.84
N GLN A 721 17.81 26.28 -14.09
CA GLN A 721 17.47 27.50 -14.80
C GLN A 721 17.43 27.23 -16.31
N VAL A 722 16.24 27.36 -16.90
CA VAL A 722 16.06 27.24 -18.35
C VAL A 722 16.44 28.59 -19.00
N PRO A 723 17.42 28.62 -19.91
CA PRO A 723 17.84 29.87 -20.56
C PRO A 723 16.74 30.40 -21.47
N THR A 724 16.63 31.73 -21.56
CA THR A 724 15.69 32.36 -22.50
C THR A 724 16.20 32.19 -23.93
N LEU A 725 15.36 31.62 -24.81
CA LEU A 725 15.74 31.44 -26.22
C LEU A 725 15.72 32.77 -26.96
N THR A 726 16.69 32.95 -27.86
CA THR A 726 16.66 34.04 -28.84
C THR A 726 15.52 33.84 -29.85
N ALA A 727 15.19 34.88 -30.62
CA ALA A 727 14.17 34.77 -31.68
C ALA A 727 14.56 33.71 -32.74
N LYS A 728 15.84 33.62 -33.09
CA LYS A 728 16.36 32.61 -34.03
C LYS A 728 16.21 31.20 -33.46
N GLU A 729 16.61 30.99 -32.20
CA GLU A 729 16.47 29.70 -31.52
C GLU A 729 15.02 29.28 -31.37
N THR A 730 14.12 30.22 -31.03
CA THR A 730 12.69 29.96 -30.95
C THR A 730 12.13 29.48 -32.29
N GLU A 731 12.55 30.08 -33.41
CA GLU A 731 12.14 29.65 -34.75
C GLU A 731 12.70 28.28 -35.12
N MET A 732 13.98 28.02 -34.81
CA MET A 732 14.62 26.71 -35.00
C MET A 732 13.90 25.61 -34.21
N ALA A 733 13.66 25.83 -32.91
CA ALA A 733 12.98 24.89 -32.04
C ALA A 733 11.52 24.64 -32.48
N ARG A 734 10.81 25.70 -32.88
CA ARG A 734 9.46 25.58 -33.46
C ARG A 734 9.45 24.68 -34.69
N ALA A 735 10.46 24.79 -35.55
CA ALA A 735 10.57 23.94 -36.75
C ALA A 735 10.78 22.46 -36.40
N LEU A 736 11.55 22.16 -35.34
CA LEU A 736 11.68 20.78 -34.83
C LEU A 736 10.35 20.28 -34.28
N PHE A 737 9.71 21.08 -33.42
CA PHE A 737 8.47 20.72 -32.74
C PHE A 737 7.28 20.48 -33.69
N SER A 738 7.24 21.19 -34.82
CA SER A 738 6.20 21.08 -35.86
C SER A 738 6.64 20.28 -37.10
N SER A 739 7.80 19.61 -37.04
CA SER A 739 8.35 18.85 -38.16
C SER A 739 7.39 17.75 -38.63
N THR A 740 7.31 17.52 -39.94
CA THR A 740 6.54 16.41 -40.51
C THR A 740 7.12 15.04 -40.16
N ALA A 741 8.43 14.98 -39.85
CA ALA A 741 9.08 13.76 -39.37
C ALA A 741 8.80 13.48 -37.87
N ALA A 742 8.42 14.51 -37.10
CA ALA A 742 8.12 14.40 -35.67
C ALA A 742 7.02 15.40 -35.23
N PRO A 743 5.77 15.21 -35.69
CA PRO A 743 4.69 16.16 -35.40
C PRO A 743 4.24 16.01 -33.93
N CYS A 744 4.86 16.75 -33.01
CA CYS A 744 4.66 16.58 -31.57
C CYS A 744 3.19 16.71 -31.16
N LEU A 745 2.49 17.71 -31.71
CA LEU A 745 1.08 17.95 -31.43
C LEU A 745 0.14 16.92 -32.07
N LYS A 746 0.61 15.95 -32.85
CA LYS A 746 -0.25 14.87 -33.36
C LYS A 746 -0.70 13.93 -32.24
N CYS A 747 0.16 13.70 -31.25
CA CYS A 747 -0.09 12.77 -30.15
C CYS A 747 -0.32 13.48 -28.81
N HIS A 748 0.28 14.65 -28.61
CA HIS A 748 0.15 15.42 -27.37
C HIS A 748 -1.12 16.25 -27.36
N ALA A 749 -1.79 16.29 -26.20
CA ALA A 749 -2.96 17.12 -25.97
C ALA A 749 -2.65 18.61 -26.16
N THR A 750 -3.62 19.36 -26.68
CA THR A 750 -3.52 20.80 -26.96
C THR A 750 -4.48 21.63 -26.10
N GLY A 751 -5.45 20.99 -25.44
CA GLY A 751 -6.55 21.67 -24.76
C GLY A 751 -7.77 21.90 -25.66
N ASP A 752 -7.68 21.57 -26.95
CA ASP A 752 -8.83 21.47 -27.84
C ASP A 752 -9.51 20.10 -27.67
N ALA A 753 -10.81 20.09 -27.40
CA ALA A 753 -11.52 18.86 -27.07
C ALA A 753 -11.58 17.85 -28.24
N ALA A 754 -11.64 18.33 -29.49
CA ALA A 754 -11.71 17.46 -30.65
C ALA A 754 -10.35 16.77 -30.90
N HIS A 755 -9.25 17.52 -30.73
CA HIS A 755 -7.90 16.97 -30.78
C HIS A 755 -7.61 16.02 -29.61
N ASP A 756 -7.92 16.46 -28.38
CA ASP A 756 -7.60 15.75 -27.15
C ASP A 756 -8.35 14.42 -27.02
N ALA A 757 -9.46 14.23 -27.74
CA ALA A 757 -10.18 12.96 -27.82
C ALA A 757 -9.33 11.81 -28.41
N HIS A 758 -8.30 12.14 -29.19
CA HIS A 758 -7.37 11.17 -29.79
C HIS A 758 -5.94 11.30 -29.25
N ALA A 759 -5.72 12.20 -28.30
CA ALA A 759 -4.41 12.38 -27.70
C ALA A 759 -4.02 11.17 -26.83
N THR A 760 -2.75 10.78 -26.91
CA THR A 760 -2.15 9.70 -26.12
C THR A 760 -1.04 10.21 -25.20
N ALA A 761 -0.74 11.51 -25.25
CA ALA A 761 0.31 12.13 -24.46
C ALA A 761 -0.14 13.46 -23.80
N PRO A 762 0.44 13.83 -22.64
CA PRO A 762 0.06 15.03 -21.90
C PRO A 762 0.30 16.34 -22.65
N ASN A 763 -0.44 17.38 -22.28
CA ASN A 763 -0.28 18.73 -22.84
C ASN A 763 1.07 19.35 -22.42
N PHE A 764 1.81 19.91 -23.38
CA PHE A 764 3.12 20.52 -23.14
C PHE A 764 3.06 21.78 -22.26
N LEU A 765 1.91 22.45 -22.19
CA LEU A 765 1.71 23.59 -21.28
C LEU A 765 1.90 23.22 -19.79
N LEU A 766 1.81 21.93 -19.45
CA LEU A 766 2.10 21.44 -18.10
C LEU A 766 3.59 21.26 -17.85
N ALA A 767 4.44 21.21 -18.88
CA ALA A 767 5.83 20.78 -18.78
C ALA A 767 6.65 21.65 -17.83
N LYS A 768 6.54 22.98 -17.95
CA LYS A 768 7.30 23.94 -17.13
C LYS A 768 7.12 23.74 -15.63
N ASP A 769 5.88 23.54 -15.19
CA ASP A 769 5.57 23.37 -13.76
C ASP A 769 5.80 21.93 -13.30
N ARG A 770 5.57 20.96 -14.20
CA ARG A 770 5.52 19.53 -13.87
C ARG A 770 6.86 18.83 -13.98
N LEU A 771 7.57 19.01 -15.09
CA LEU A 771 8.69 18.17 -15.48
C LEU A 771 10.03 18.81 -15.10
N LYS A 772 11.06 17.98 -14.97
CA LYS A 772 12.46 18.45 -14.86
C LYS A 772 13.12 18.48 -16.25
N PRO A 773 13.81 19.57 -16.65
CA PRO A 773 14.39 19.69 -17.99
C PRO A 773 15.32 18.54 -18.38
N ASP A 774 16.25 18.17 -17.48
CA ASP A 774 17.19 17.06 -17.65
C ASP A 774 16.50 15.71 -17.91
N TRP A 775 15.38 15.48 -17.24
CA TRP A 775 14.56 14.28 -17.48
C TRP A 775 13.88 14.33 -18.85
N VAL A 776 13.35 15.48 -19.28
CA VAL A 776 12.71 15.62 -20.60
C VAL A 776 13.74 15.36 -21.70
N GLU A 777 14.96 15.87 -21.55
CA GLU A 777 16.04 15.62 -22.50
C GLU A 777 16.35 14.12 -22.63
N ARG A 778 16.52 13.40 -21.52
CA ARG A 778 16.73 11.94 -21.55
C ARG A 778 15.53 11.20 -22.14
N TRP A 779 14.31 11.66 -21.84
CA TRP A 779 13.07 11.08 -22.34
C TRP A 779 12.94 11.18 -23.86
N ILE A 780 13.23 12.33 -24.47
CA ILE A 780 13.10 12.49 -25.93
C ILE A 780 14.20 11.77 -26.72
N THR A 781 15.34 11.49 -26.07
CA THR A 781 16.46 10.77 -26.67
C THR A 781 16.19 9.26 -26.76
N ASP A 782 15.79 8.63 -25.64
CA ASP A 782 15.44 7.21 -25.63
C ASP A 782 14.26 6.89 -24.67
N PRO A 783 13.02 7.10 -25.13
CA PRO A 783 11.83 6.84 -24.32
C PRO A 783 11.70 5.36 -23.89
N GLN A 784 12.14 4.43 -24.74
CA GLN A 784 12.00 2.99 -24.48
C GLN A 784 12.93 2.51 -23.37
N ALA A 785 14.12 3.12 -23.23
CA ALA A 785 15.01 2.83 -22.09
C ALA A 785 14.42 3.26 -20.74
N ILE A 786 13.65 4.35 -20.70
CA ILE A 786 13.04 4.86 -19.46
C ILE A 786 11.72 4.15 -19.15
N SER A 787 10.87 3.97 -20.15
CA SER A 787 9.58 3.31 -20.01
C SER A 787 9.37 2.30 -21.14
N PRO A 788 9.87 1.06 -20.99
CA PRO A 788 9.69 0.01 -21.99
C PRO A 788 8.23 -0.17 -22.37
N GLY A 789 7.94 -0.17 -23.68
CA GLY A 789 6.60 -0.31 -24.24
C GLY A 789 5.79 0.98 -24.30
N THR A 790 6.42 2.15 -24.18
CA THR A 790 5.74 3.45 -24.35
C THR A 790 5.41 3.73 -25.83
N SER A 791 4.33 4.47 -26.08
CA SER A 791 3.98 4.99 -27.42
C SER A 791 4.86 6.13 -27.92
N MET A 792 5.69 6.74 -27.06
CA MET A 792 6.63 7.79 -27.49
C MET A 792 7.68 7.20 -28.45
N PRO A 793 7.86 7.76 -29.67
CA PRO A 793 8.79 7.21 -30.65
C PRO A 793 10.25 7.41 -30.21
N SER A 794 11.08 6.37 -30.41
CA SER A 794 12.54 6.45 -30.30
C SER A 794 13.17 6.91 -31.61
N GLY A 795 14.43 7.34 -31.55
CA GLY A 795 15.22 7.69 -32.74
C GLY A 795 14.87 9.05 -33.37
N LEU A 796 14.19 9.92 -32.61
CA LEU A 796 13.96 11.31 -33.04
C LEU A 796 15.27 12.11 -33.13
N PHE A 797 16.28 11.71 -32.37
CA PHE A 797 17.60 12.34 -32.34
C PHE A 797 18.68 11.27 -32.46
N ASN A 798 19.75 11.60 -33.18
CA ASN A 798 20.94 10.77 -33.36
C ASN A 798 22.16 11.53 -32.84
N ARG A 799 23.15 10.78 -32.37
CA ARG A 799 24.41 11.37 -31.90
C ARG A 799 25.35 11.60 -33.08
N VAL A 800 25.70 12.86 -33.34
CA VAL A 800 26.58 13.31 -34.42
C VAL A 800 27.60 14.29 -33.84
N ASN A 801 28.89 14.00 -33.98
CA ASN A 801 29.98 14.81 -33.42
C ASN A 801 29.79 15.15 -31.93
N ASP A 802 29.40 14.16 -31.13
CA ASP A 802 29.05 14.29 -29.71
C ASP A 802 27.83 15.17 -29.37
N HIS A 803 27.11 15.64 -30.37
CA HIS A 803 25.85 16.37 -30.19
C HIS A 803 24.63 15.53 -30.55
N TRP A 804 23.52 15.75 -29.85
CA TRP A 804 22.22 15.20 -30.21
C TRP A 804 21.55 16.04 -31.29
N VAL A 805 21.51 15.50 -32.50
CA VAL A 805 20.99 16.15 -33.69
C VAL A 805 19.68 15.49 -34.12
N PHE A 806 18.70 16.31 -34.51
CA PHE A 806 17.40 15.81 -34.98
C PHE A 806 17.55 14.91 -36.21
N ALA A 807 16.91 13.75 -36.20
CA ALA A 807 17.05 12.73 -37.25
C ALA A 807 16.26 13.08 -38.53
N GLY A 808 15.26 13.95 -38.43
CA GLY A 808 14.46 14.40 -39.58
C GLY A 808 15.06 15.61 -40.31
N PRO A 809 14.37 16.12 -41.35
CA PRO A 809 14.83 17.29 -42.09
C PRO A 809 14.83 18.54 -41.22
N THR A 810 15.95 19.27 -41.23
CA THR A 810 16.10 20.57 -40.56
C THR A 810 16.12 21.72 -41.56
N PRO A 811 15.49 22.87 -41.27
CA PRO A 811 15.55 24.04 -42.15
C PRO A 811 16.96 24.65 -42.24
N PRO A 812 17.25 25.49 -43.25
CA PRO A 812 18.57 26.13 -43.42
C PRO A 812 19.03 26.97 -42.22
N SER A 813 18.13 27.39 -41.33
CA SER A 813 18.47 28.12 -40.10
C SER A 813 19.39 27.32 -39.15
N PHE A 814 19.43 25.99 -39.29
CA PHE A 814 20.34 25.10 -38.55
C PHE A 814 21.76 25.02 -39.13
N GLN A 815 22.04 25.63 -40.29
CA GLN A 815 23.40 25.67 -40.83
C GLN A 815 24.34 26.42 -39.88
N GLY A 816 25.39 25.73 -39.43
CA GLY A 816 26.35 26.27 -38.45
C GLY A 816 25.84 26.31 -37.01
N TYR A 817 24.71 25.65 -36.70
CA TYR A 817 24.30 25.41 -35.32
C TYR A 817 24.99 24.15 -34.80
N ASP A 818 25.85 24.31 -33.80
CA ASP A 818 26.74 23.28 -33.25
C ASP A 818 26.36 22.83 -31.83
N GLN A 819 25.17 23.20 -31.37
CA GLN A 819 24.65 22.84 -30.05
C GLN A 819 23.63 21.70 -30.14
N ASP A 820 23.29 21.11 -28.99
CA ASP A 820 22.32 20.02 -28.93
C ASP A 820 20.90 20.46 -29.35
N HIS A 821 20.36 19.81 -30.37
CA HIS A 821 18.97 20.03 -30.81
C HIS A 821 17.97 19.56 -29.74
N THR A 822 18.34 18.57 -28.93
CA THR A 822 17.52 18.12 -27.78
C THR A 822 17.37 19.23 -26.76
N LYS A 823 18.48 19.88 -26.37
CA LYS A 823 18.46 20.98 -25.41
C LYS A 823 17.65 22.17 -25.92
N LEU A 824 17.85 22.54 -27.18
CA LEU A 824 17.07 23.58 -27.85
C LEU A 824 15.55 23.30 -27.81
N LEU A 825 15.15 22.06 -28.10
CA LEU A 825 13.74 21.65 -28.07
C LEU A 825 13.17 21.65 -26.65
N VAL A 826 13.93 21.15 -25.66
CA VAL A 826 13.52 21.16 -24.25
C VAL A 826 13.32 22.59 -23.75
N ASP A 827 14.27 23.49 -24.02
CA ASP A 827 14.17 24.88 -23.61
C ASP A 827 12.95 25.59 -24.22
N TYR A 828 12.59 25.24 -25.47
CA TYR A 828 11.37 25.70 -26.12
C TYR A 828 10.10 25.13 -25.46
N ILE A 829 10.07 23.84 -25.14
CA ILE A 829 8.93 23.21 -24.44
C ILE A 829 8.68 23.89 -23.09
N PHE A 830 9.72 24.24 -22.34
CA PHE A 830 9.61 24.91 -21.04
C PHE A 830 9.23 26.40 -21.15
N GLN A 831 9.35 26.99 -22.34
CA GLN A 831 8.94 28.37 -22.64
C GLN A 831 7.62 28.44 -23.42
N LEU A 832 6.99 27.31 -23.72
CA LEU A 832 5.79 27.24 -24.54
C LEU A 832 4.60 27.93 -23.86
N SER A 833 4.00 28.91 -24.53
CA SER A 833 2.77 29.59 -24.07
C SER A 833 1.52 29.04 -24.77
N PRO A 834 0.31 29.25 -24.20
CA PRO A 834 -0.94 28.87 -24.87
C PRO A 834 -1.09 29.49 -26.26
N GLU A 835 -0.65 30.73 -26.45
CA GLU A 835 -0.70 31.45 -27.72
C GLU A 835 0.25 30.82 -28.74
N GLU A 836 1.46 30.48 -28.32
CA GLU A 836 2.46 29.84 -29.17
C GLU A 836 2.02 28.43 -29.56
N GLN A 837 1.49 27.62 -28.63
CA GLN A 837 0.94 26.30 -28.95
C GLN A 837 -0.20 26.39 -29.97
N LYS A 838 -1.13 27.35 -29.80
CA LYS A 838 -2.21 27.59 -30.78
C LYS A 838 -1.67 27.97 -32.15
N ARG A 839 -0.65 28.83 -32.19
CA ARG A 839 0.02 29.24 -33.44
C ARG A 839 0.61 28.03 -34.16
N VAL A 840 1.33 27.18 -33.42
CA VAL A 840 1.95 25.97 -33.98
C VAL A 840 0.88 24.98 -34.46
N ALA A 841 -0.14 24.70 -33.65
CA ALA A 841 -1.24 23.82 -34.02
C ALA A 841 -1.93 24.27 -35.32
N ALA A 842 -2.20 25.57 -35.46
CA ALA A 842 -2.80 26.13 -36.66
C ALA A 842 -1.91 25.99 -37.91
N SER A 843 -0.57 26.04 -37.73
CA SER A 843 0.38 25.87 -38.84
C SER A 843 0.45 24.42 -39.33
N MET A 844 0.26 23.44 -38.45
CA MET A 844 0.24 22.01 -38.78
C MET A 844 -1.06 21.58 -39.49
N GLY A 845 -2.20 22.22 -39.17
CA GLY A 845 -3.47 21.98 -39.84
C GLY A 845 -3.55 22.47 -41.29
N ARG A 846 -2.64 23.37 -41.71
CA ARG A 846 -2.57 23.90 -43.09
C ARG A 846 -1.68 23.08 -44.02
N SER A 847 -1.02 22.02 -43.53
CA SER A 847 -0.03 21.25 -44.31
C SER A 847 -0.62 20.19 -45.24
N THR A 848 -1.94 19.96 -45.24
CA THR A 848 -2.61 18.99 -46.14
C THR A 848 -3.33 19.67 -47.30
N ALA A 849 -2.60 20.36 -48.18
CA ALA A 849 -3.14 20.83 -49.45
C ALA A 849 -2.04 21.09 -50.50
N SER A 850 -1.19 20.09 -50.78
CA SER A 850 -0.41 20.09 -52.02
C SER A 850 0.08 18.68 -52.35
N ASN A 851 -0.82 17.87 -52.93
CA ASN A 851 -0.42 16.87 -53.91
C ASN A 851 -1.44 16.90 -55.05
N LYS A 852 -1.18 17.78 -56.03
CA LYS A 852 -1.84 17.73 -57.34
C LYS A 852 -1.29 16.50 -58.08
N ASN A 853 -2.11 15.47 -58.21
CA ASN A 853 -1.94 14.45 -59.26
C ASN A 853 -2.45 15.01 -60.59
N PRO A 854 -1.67 15.05 -61.67
CA PRO A 854 -2.20 15.32 -63.00
C PRO A 854 -2.51 14.01 -63.75
N SER A 855 -3.67 14.00 -64.41
CA SER A 855 -4.09 13.11 -65.51
C SER A 855 -4.40 11.64 -65.16
N GLY A 856 -5.46 11.01 -65.65
CA GLY A 856 -6.54 11.42 -66.54
C GLY A 856 -7.47 10.20 -66.73
N LYS A 857 -8.78 10.38 -66.58
CA LYS A 857 -9.78 9.36 -66.91
C LYS A 857 -10.03 9.37 -68.42
N LYS A 858 -9.99 8.19 -69.05
CA LYS A 858 -10.83 7.88 -70.22
C LYS A 858 -11.56 6.56 -69.98
N SER A 859 -12.84 6.60 -70.32
CA SER A 859 -13.83 5.53 -70.26
C SER A 859 -13.57 4.43 -71.30
N VAL A 860 -14.18 3.26 -71.12
CA VAL A 860 -15.22 2.68 -72.02
C VAL A 860 -15.56 1.24 -71.57
N THR A 861 -16.77 0.86 -71.94
CA THR A 861 -17.72 -0.20 -71.59
C THR A 861 -17.38 -1.66 -71.96
N GLY A 862 -17.85 -2.61 -71.13
CA GLY A 862 -18.68 -3.79 -71.48
C GLY A 862 -18.17 -4.90 -72.43
N GLY A 863 -18.22 -6.16 -71.97
CA GLY A 863 -18.52 -7.32 -72.84
C GLY A 863 -17.87 -8.69 -72.54
N VAL A 864 -18.71 -9.64 -72.06
CA VAL A 864 -18.83 -11.05 -72.49
C VAL A 864 -17.73 -12.12 -72.18
N ARG A 865 -18.16 -13.22 -71.53
CA ARG A 865 -17.51 -14.54 -71.32
C ARG A 865 -17.48 -15.39 -72.63
N PRO A 866 -16.60 -16.41 -72.79
CA PRO A 866 -17.02 -17.80 -72.51
C PRO A 866 -15.91 -18.78 -72.03
N GLN A 867 -16.38 -19.99 -71.73
CA GLN A 867 -15.81 -21.16 -71.04
C GLN A 867 -14.72 -21.98 -71.79
N VAL A 868 -13.78 -22.56 -70.99
CA VAL A 868 -13.26 -23.96 -70.86
C VAL A 868 -13.06 -24.84 -72.13
N PRO A 869 -11.99 -25.67 -72.21
CA PRO A 869 -12.10 -27.09 -71.81
C PRO A 869 -10.89 -27.70 -71.04
N LYS A 870 -11.17 -28.90 -70.50
CA LYS A 870 -10.47 -29.80 -69.55
C LYS A 870 -9.13 -30.42 -70.03
N GLY A 871 -8.35 -30.92 -69.06
CA GLY A 871 -7.36 -32.01 -69.23
C GLY A 871 -6.75 -32.44 -67.87
N ALA A 872 -6.56 -33.73 -67.64
CA ALA A 872 -6.50 -34.36 -66.31
C ALA A 872 -5.22 -35.17 -66.01
N THR A 873 -5.03 -35.46 -64.69
CA THR A 873 -4.49 -36.67 -64.00
C THR A 873 -3.00 -36.98 -63.77
N SER A 874 -2.76 -37.37 -62.49
CA SER A 874 -1.82 -38.38 -61.88
C SER A 874 -0.34 -38.00 -61.68
N GLY A 875 0.38 -38.36 -60.61
CA GLY A 875 0.16 -39.16 -59.38
C GLY A 875 1.50 -39.51 -58.70
N GLY A 876 1.50 -39.92 -57.41
CA GLY A 876 2.58 -40.63 -56.69
C GLY A 876 3.33 -39.81 -55.60
N SER A 877 3.08 -39.95 -54.28
CA SER A 877 3.43 -41.04 -53.32
C SER A 877 4.83 -40.92 -52.68
N HIS A 878 4.93 -40.31 -51.50
CA HIS A 878 5.24 -40.98 -50.20
C HIS A 878 5.11 -40.01 -49.02
#